data_AF-A0A3D4QBN2-F1
#
_entry.id   AF-A0A3D4QBN2-F1
#
_cell.length_a   1.000
_cell.length_b   1.000
_cell.length_c   1.000
_cell.angle_alpha   90.00
_cell.angle_beta   90.00
_cell.angle_gamma   90.00
#
_symmetry.space_group_name_H-M   'P 1'
#
loop_
_entity.id
_entity.type
_entity.pdbx_description
1 polymer ?
#
loop_
_entity_poly.entity_id
_entity_poly.type
_entity_poly.pdbx_seq_one_letter_code
_entity_poly.pdbx_strand_id
1 'polypeptide(L)'
;MNEQLEEIMNWAAVEDITYAETADPKKTLGAHILPEGLLVQAFVPTAKRMELLLDGERHPMELVDEAGFFAVLLSMQEAWNEELPSYRYHITYDNDTDAETEDPYAFPSIYTDRDIKKYQGGIWYDIYEKMGAHPIRLNGVDGVAFSVWAPHAERVSVVGDFNLWDGRRHMMQRLGDSGVFELFIPHLTPGSLYKYEIKCHHQEPFLKADPYAFGFELRPGNASIVEELTTFSWTDAAWQQQKAERGVDEIKKEAMSVYELHLGSFARKQQTIDEAGVAQAGSEFYNYRELAPKLAEYVKKEGYTHVELMPIMEHPLDESWGYQVTGYYAPTSRYGTPEDFMYFMNYMHEEGIGVILDWVPAHFPRDSWGLAQFDGSGLYENPDPRLASHPHWGTLTFNYRKNEVSNFLIGSAMFWADRYHADGIRMDAVASMLYLDYGRQGEDAPRNIYGGNENLDAVEFLKHLNSQFHKRFPGTLLIAEESTAWPNITGDVEEGGLGFDLKWNMGFMNDFLSYMETDPFFRKGSYNQLTFSMIYNYSEDFMLVLSHDEVVHGKGSMLGKMPGETFEEKAQNLRAAYGYFWTHPGKKLLFMGQDFAQYDEWSESQELEWNLLEYPVHKGVQDFVRDLNAVYRTHPALWQEDYVPEGFEWINCSYHEESMVMFLRKTEKPEETLLIVSNFDNVAHPKFRVGVPFMCTAKALISSDDARYGGTGAVKHTAHKAVRADWDERKYAVDVDIPAMSTTIYQLTPCAEPTSKAPAAKKSAVKKTAEKEAVKKQRTKRIVKKAIAKEAPKKEPKKNIEKAALDQKLTKRRKG
;
A
#
# COMPACT_ATOMS: atom_id res chain seq x y z
N MET A 1 42.09 5.06 49.37
CA MET A 1 42.67 5.52 48.10
C MET A 1 44.17 5.29 48.11
N ASN A 2 44.68 4.59 47.10
CA ASN A 2 46.10 4.59 46.76
C ASN A 2 46.51 6.03 46.40
N GLU A 3 47.52 6.59 47.06
CA GLU A 3 47.99 7.98 46.84
C GLU A 3 48.31 8.25 45.36
N GLN A 4 48.79 7.25 44.62
CA GLN A 4 49.06 7.38 43.18
C GLN A 4 47.79 7.52 42.35
N LEU A 5 46.70 6.82 42.69
CA LEU A 5 45.42 6.98 42.00
C LEU A 5 44.86 8.38 42.27
N GLU A 6 44.94 8.87 43.51
CA GLU A 6 44.43 10.20 43.88
C GLU A 6 45.04 11.35 43.05
N GLU A 7 46.33 11.25 42.73
CA GLU A 7 47.05 12.26 41.95
C GLU A 7 46.77 12.22 40.44
N ILE A 8 46.49 11.05 39.85
CA ILE A 8 46.31 10.89 38.39
C ILE A 8 44.86 10.99 37.94
N MET A 9 43.89 10.78 38.85
CA MET A 9 42.47 10.80 38.52
C MET A 9 42.01 12.20 38.12
N ASN A 10 41.24 12.29 37.04
CA ASN A 10 40.56 13.52 36.65
C ASN A 10 39.23 13.63 37.40
N TRP A 11 39.27 14.22 38.60
CA TRP A 11 38.11 14.35 39.49
C TRP A 11 36.90 15.03 38.87
N ALA A 12 37.10 16.04 38.02
CA ALA A 12 35.99 16.69 37.31
C ALA A 12 35.31 15.70 36.34
N ALA A 13 36.09 14.89 35.63
CA ALA A 13 35.54 13.88 34.72
C ALA A 13 34.90 12.69 35.46
N VAL A 14 35.37 12.38 36.68
CA VAL A 14 34.70 11.41 37.57
C VAL A 14 33.34 11.94 37.99
N GLU A 15 33.25 13.20 38.42
CA GLU A 15 31.96 13.85 38.74
C GLU A 15 31.01 13.85 37.54
N ASP A 16 31.48 14.24 36.34
CA ASP A 16 30.66 14.22 35.12
C ASP A 16 30.06 12.83 34.84
N ILE A 17 30.80 11.76 35.14
CA ILE A 17 30.33 10.38 35.00
C ILE A 17 29.33 10.01 36.10
N THR A 18 29.64 10.30 37.38
CA THR A 18 28.79 9.91 38.51
C THR A 18 27.45 10.65 38.52
N TYR A 19 27.43 11.89 38.03
CA TYR A 19 26.21 12.68 37.79
C TYR A 19 25.56 12.43 36.42
N ALA A 20 26.16 11.59 35.57
CA ALA A 20 25.71 11.29 34.21
C ALA A 20 25.43 12.56 33.37
N GLU A 21 26.45 13.40 33.24
CA GLU A 21 26.42 14.69 32.52
C GLU A 21 27.36 14.73 31.30
N THR A 22 28.03 13.63 30.95
CA THR A 22 28.95 13.58 29.81
C THR A 22 28.35 12.97 28.55
N ALA A 23 28.69 13.55 27.40
CA ALA A 23 28.44 12.97 26.07
C ALA A 23 29.58 12.05 25.58
N ASP A 24 30.69 11.99 26.32
CA ASP A 24 31.93 11.33 25.89
C ASP A 24 32.48 10.43 27.01
N PRO A 25 31.72 9.41 27.45
CA PRO A 25 32.12 8.56 28.56
C PRO A 25 33.42 7.80 28.29
N LYS A 26 33.76 7.48 27.02
CA LYS A 26 35.00 6.74 26.69
C LYS A 26 36.27 7.54 26.94
N LYS A 27 36.21 8.87 27.10
CA LYS A 27 37.37 9.66 27.55
C LYS A 27 37.81 9.35 28.97
N THR A 28 36.90 8.81 29.78
CA THR A 28 37.15 8.51 31.20
C THR A 28 37.05 7.01 31.45
N LEU A 29 35.95 6.39 31.06
CA LEU A 29 35.71 4.96 31.27
C LEU A 29 36.58 4.10 30.35
N GLY A 30 36.82 2.87 30.77
CA GLY A 30 37.65 1.91 30.06
C GLY A 30 39.13 2.05 30.34
N ALA A 31 39.93 1.42 29.49
CA ALA A 31 41.38 1.34 29.62
C ALA A 31 42.09 2.50 28.91
N HIS A 32 42.97 3.18 29.64
CA HIS A 32 43.75 4.32 29.18
C HIS A 32 45.22 4.14 29.52
N ILE A 33 46.11 4.36 28.55
CA ILE A 33 47.56 4.33 28.77
C ILE A 33 48.00 5.71 29.24
N LEU A 34 48.58 5.74 30.43
CA LEU A 34 49.19 6.90 31.06
C LEU A 34 50.69 6.68 31.26
N PRO A 35 51.49 7.73 31.49
CA PRO A 35 52.91 7.59 31.83
C PRO A 35 53.16 6.66 33.03
N GLU A 36 52.22 6.59 33.97
CA GLU A 36 52.28 5.80 35.20
C GLU A 36 51.91 4.32 34.99
N GLY A 37 51.21 3.98 33.90
CA GLY A 37 50.70 2.64 33.67
C GLY A 37 49.41 2.56 32.85
N LEU A 38 48.74 1.41 32.94
CA LEU A 38 47.39 1.21 32.41
C LEU A 38 46.38 1.54 33.49
N LEU A 39 45.63 2.63 33.29
CA LEU A 39 44.52 3.00 34.14
C LEU A 39 43.24 2.43 33.55
N VAL A 40 42.54 1.59 34.32
CA VAL A 40 41.21 1.06 33.93
C VAL A 40 40.17 1.61 34.89
N GLN A 41 39.15 2.26 34.35
CA GLN A 41 38.09 2.95 35.10
C GLN A 41 36.72 2.41 34.71
N ALA A 42 35.87 2.17 35.71
CA ALA A 42 34.53 1.63 35.52
C ALA A 42 33.53 2.35 36.43
N PHE A 43 32.30 2.53 35.95
CA PHE A 43 31.20 3.10 36.73
C PHE A 43 30.01 2.15 36.75
N VAL A 44 29.74 1.59 37.93
CA VAL A 44 28.67 0.60 38.15
C VAL A 44 27.98 0.93 39.48
N PRO A 45 26.90 1.74 39.48
CA PRO A 45 26.30 2.29 40.70
C PRO A 45 25.89 1.30 41.80
N THR A 46 25.55 0.06 41.42
CA THR A 46 25.12 -0.98 42.38
C THR A 46 26.22 -2.00 42.68
N ALA A 47 27.45 -1.78 42.21
CA ALA A 47 28.57 -2.64 42.52
C ALA A 47 29.11 -2.36 43.92
N LYS A 48 29.25 -3.43 44.70
CA LYS A 48 29.86 -3.43 46.04
C LYS A 48 31.37 -3.66 45.97
N ARG A 49 31.81 -4.44 44.99
CA ARG A 49 33.22 -4.73 44.70
C ARG A 49 33.41 -4.98 43.21
N MET A 50 34.53 -4.52 42.66
CA MET A 50 34.95 -4.84 41.30
C MET A 50 36.39 -5.36 41.28
N GLU A 51 36.66 -6.32 40.40
CA GLU A 51 37.99 -6.81 40.07
C GLU A 51 38.16 -6.79 38.55
N LEU A 52 39.35 -6.40 38.08
CA LEU A 52 39.76 -6.51 36.69
C LEU A 52 40.34 -7.90 36.45
N LEU A 53 39.79 -8.63 35.48
CA LEU A 53 40.30 -9.90 34.98
C LEU A 53 41.18 -9.64 33.77
N LEU A 54 42.50 -9.75 33.94
CA LEU A 54 43.49 -9.54 32.90
C LEU A 54 44.47 -10.71 32.86
N ASP A 55 44.66 -11.33 31.70
CA ASP A 55 45.54 -12.50 31.51
C ASP A 55 45.31 -13.67 32.50
N GLY A 56 44.06 -13.81 32.99
CA GLY A 56 43.67 -14.82 33.98
C GLY A 56 43.97 -14.45 35.43
N GLU A 57 44.55 -13.28 35.69
CA GLU A 57 44.76 -12.72 37.02
C GLU A 57 43.62 -11.77 37.43
N ARG A 58 43.35 -11.71 38.73
CA ARG A 58 42.36 -10.82 39.36
C ARG A 58 43.07 -9.64 40.01
N HIS A 59 42.80 -8.43 39.54
CA HIS A 59 43.29 -7.20 40.13
C HIS A 59 42.13 -6.46 40.81
N PRO A 60 42.10 -6.31 42.14
CA PRO A 60 41.06 -5.55 42.83
C PRO A 60 41.03 -4.10 42.35
N MET A 61 39.84 -3.60 42.00
CA MET A 61 39.63 -2.19 41.70
C MET A 61 39.24 -1.45 42.98
N GLU A 62 39.77 -0.25 43.16
CA GLU A 62 39.45 0.61 44.30
C GLU A 62 38.17 1.40 44.03
N LEU A 63 37.26 1.44 45.00
CA LEU A 63 36.10 2.34 44.99
C LEU A 63 36.60 3.76 45.26
N VAL A 64 36.64 4.59 44.22
CA VAL A 64 37.14 5.97 44.28
C VAL A 64 36.04 6.99 44.57
N ASP A 65 34.78 6.65 44.25
CA ASP A 65 33.59 7.45 44.59
C ASP A 65 32.46 6.52 45.05
N GLU A 66 31.78 6.89 46.15
CA GLU A 66 30.70 6.11 46.76
C GLU A 66 29.48 5.90 45.84
N ALA A 67 29.35 6.70 44.78
CA ALA A 67 28.34 6.52 43.73
C ALA A 67 28.57 5.28 42.85
N GLY A 68 29.66 4.52 43.07
CA GLY A 68 29.98 3.28 42.37
C GLY A 68 31.02 3.45 41.27
N PHE A 69 31.94 4.40 41.42
CA PHE A 69 33.07 4.57 40.50
C PHE A 69 34.28 3.79 41.02
N PHE A 70 34.85 2.93 40.16
CA PHE A 70 35.98 2.07 40.47
C PHE A 70 37.16 2.36 39.54
N ALA A 71 38.38 2.26 40.06
CA ALA A 71 39.60 2.40 39.27
C ALA A 71 40.69 1.40 39.69
N VAL A 72 41.54 0.99 38.75
CA VAL A 72 42.78 0.26 39.02
C VAL A 72 43.89 0.79 38.12
N LEU A 73 45.07 0.98 38.71
CA LEU A 73 46.30 1.32 38.00
C LEU A 73 47.23 0.11 37.99
N LEU A 74 47.55 -0.38 36.80
CA LEU A 74 48.50 -1.47 36.61
C LEU A 74 49.82 -0.95 36.03
N SER A 75 50.94 -1.53 36.47
CA SER A 75 52.25 -1.17 35.93
C SER A 75 52.32 -1.40 34.41
N MET A 76 52.90 -0.45 33.69
CA MET A 76 52.98 -0.49 32.23
C MET A 76 53.69 -1.74 31.70
N GLN A 77 53.13 -2.36 30.66
CA GLN A 77 53.81 -3.38 29.86
C GLN A 77 54.06 -2.85 28.44
N GLU A 78 55.22 -3.17 27.88
CA GLU A 78 55.68 -2.61 26.59
C GLU A 78 54.71 -2.93 25.43
N ALA A 79 54.11 -4.12 25.44
CA ALA A 79 53.14 -4.58 24.44
C ALA A 79 51.88 -3.69 24.34
N TRP A 80 51.49 -3.01 25.43
CA TRP A 80 50.27 -2.21 25.43
C TRP A 80 50.37 -0.94 24.59
N ASN A 81 51.59 -0.49 24.26
CA ASN A 81 51.78 0.66 23.36
C ASN A 81 51.30 0.39 21.92
N GLU A 82 51.23 -0.88 21.52
CA GLU A 82 50.79 -1.28 20.19
C GLU A 82 49.30 -1.64 20.18
N GLU A 83 48.83 -2.34 21.22
CA GLU A 83 47.45 -2.81 21.34
C GLU A 83 47.03 -2.85 22.82
N LEU A 84 45.88 -2.27 23.16
CA LEU A 84 45.32 -2.34 24.51
C LEU A 84 45.01 -3.80 24.86
N PRO A 85 45.27 -4.24 26.10
CA PRO A 85 44.97 -5.62 26.48
C PRO A 85 43.47 -5.89 26.51
N SER A 86 43.09 -7.13 26.22
CA SER A 86 41.72 -7.59 26.47
C SER A 86 41.54 -7.92 27.95
N TYR A 87 40.43 -7.46 28.52
CA TYR A 87 40.10 -7.66 29.93
C TYR A 87 38.59 -7.83 30.11
N ARG A 88 38.20 -8.33 31.29
CA ARG A 88 36.81 -8.38 31.74
C ARG A 88 36.69 -7.85 33.16
N TYR A 89 35.51 -7.41 33.54
CA TYR A 89 35.18 -7.12 34.93
C TYR A 89 34.60 -8.35 35.61
N HIS A 90 34.98 -8.57 36.86
CA HIS A 90 34.25 -9.38 37.81
C HIS A 90 33.59 -8.45 38.82
N ILE A 91 32.26 -8.40 38.83
CA ILE A 91 31.45 -7.45 39.59
C ILE A 91 30.68 -8.21 40.65
N THR A 92 30.83 -7.83 41.91
CA THR A 92 29.94 -8.26 43.00
C THR A 92 28.97 -7.12 43.29
N TYR A 93 27.67 -7.35 43.08
CA TYR A 93 26.62 -6.37 43.31
C TYR A 93 26.20 -6.28 44.79
N ASP A 94 25.45 -5.23 45.13
CA ASP A 94 24.91 -4.97 46.47
C ASP A 94 23.89 -6.02 46.97
N ASN A 95 23.30 -6.79 46.05
CA ASN A 95 22.47 -7.96 46.33
C ASN A 95 23.27 -9.27 46.50
N ASP A 96 24.61 -9.16 46.61
CA ASP A 96 25.57 -10.27 46.72
C ASP A 96 25.54 -11.27 45.53
N THR A 97 25.12 -10.81 44.34
CA THR A 97 25.29 -11.56 43.09
C THR A 97 26.59 -11.18 42.39
N ASP A 98 27.23 -12.16 41.74
CA ASP A 98 28.45 -11.96 40.95
C ASP A 98 28.13 -12.02 39.44
N ALA A 99 28.81 -11.19 38.65
CA ALA A 99 28.79 -11.24 37.20
C ALA A 99 30.19 -11.04 36.62
N GLU A 100 30.48 -11.73 35.52
CA GLU A 100 31.64 -11.43 34.67
C GLU A 100 31.16 -10.85 33.34
N THR A 101 31.75 -9.74 32.90
CA THR A 101 31.39 -9.07 31.64
C THR A 101 32.58 -8.33 31.06
N GLU A 102 32.65 -8.25 29.74
CA GLU A 102 33.49 -7.29 29.02
C GLU A 102 33.03 -5.87 29.35
N ASP A 103 33.94 -4.92 29.13
CA ASP A 103 33.68 -3.50 29.28
C ASP A 103 32.97 -2.94 28.04
N PRO A 104 31.73 -2.39 28.16
CA PRO A 104 31.04 -1.74 27.04
C PRO A 104 31.86 -0.62 26.38
N TYR A 105 32.76 0.03 27.12
CA TYR A 105 33.57 1.15 26.65
C TYR A 105 34.89 0.75 26.00
N ALA A 106 35.26 -0.54 26.04
CA ALA A 106 36.47 -1.05 25.39
C ALA A 106 36.30 -1.34 23.89
N PHE A 107 35.06 -1.38 23.38
CA PHE A 107 34.79 -1.72 21.98
C PHE A 107 34.95 -0.51 21.04
N PRO A 108 35.50 -0.71 19.82
CA PRO A 108 35.62 0.34 18.82
C PRO A 108 34.24 0.77 18.30
N SER A 109 34.18 1.95 17.68
CA SER A 109 32.98 2.41 17.00
C SER A 109 32.63 1.52 15.81
N ILE A 110 31.33 1.30 15.60
CA ILE A 110 30.83 0.62 14.40
C ILE A 110 30.73 1.57 13.19
N TYR A 111 30.96 2.86 13.40
CA TYR A 111 30.93 3.88 12.36
C TYR A 111 32.32 4.22 11.86
N THR A 112 32.43 4.37 10.55
CA THR A 112 33.60 4.99 9.91
C THR A 112 33.30 6.46 9.62
N ASP A 113 34.35 7.28 9.41
CA ASP A 113 34.19 8.68 8.97
C ASP A 113 33.36 8.80 7.67
N ARG A 114 33.44 7.77 6.80
CA ARG A 114 32.67 7.73 5.56
C ARG A 114 31.18 7.56 5.84
N ASP A 115 30.83 6.76 6.84
CA ASP A 115 29.44 6.51 7.23
C ASP A 115 28.81 7.79 7.78
N ILE A 116 29.50 8.46 8.70
CA ILE A 116 29.06 9.75 9.25
C ILE A 116 28.86 10.80 8.15
N LYS A 117 29.79 10.88 7.19
CA LYS A 117 29.65 11.80 6.04
C LYS A 117 28.46 11.47 5.14
N LYS A 118 28.16 10.19 4.92
CA LYS A 118 26.96 9.78 4.15
C LYS A 118 25.68 10.16 4.89
N TYR A 119 25.65 9.93 6.21
CA TYR A 119 24.51 10.27 7.06
C TYR A 119 24.22 11.78 7.05
N GLN A 120 25.23 12.61 7.34
CA GLN A 120 25.12 14.07 7.31
C GLN A 120 24.78 14.61 5.91
N GLY A 121 25.17 13.87 4.86
CA GLY A 121 24.85 14.18 3.48
C GLY A 121 23.41 13.82 3.07
N GLY A 122 22.67 13.08 3.89
CA GLY A 122 21.31 12.63 3.57
C GLY A 122 21.24 11.57 2.46
N ILE A 123 22.32 10.82 2.25
CA ILE A 123 22.48 9.88 1.11
C ILE A 123 22.80 8.45 1.54
N TRP A 124 22.47 8.09 2.78
CA TRP A 124 22.63 6.73 3.28
C TRP A 124 21.29 5.98 3.28
N TYR A 125 20.90 5.44 2.13
CA TYR A 125 19.58 4.81 1.98
C TYR A 125 19.42 3.49 2.77
N ASP A 126 20.53 2.88 3.19
CA ASP A 126 20.62 1.72 4.11
C ASP A 126 20.87 2.13 5.57
N ILE A 127 20.38 3.30 5.99
CA ILE A 127 20.68 3.85 7.33
C ILE A 127 20.25 2.90 8.45
N TYR A 128 19.17 2.14 8.23
CA TYR A 128 18.64 1.14 9.15
C TYR A 128 19.60 -0.04 9.39
N GLU A 129 20.68 -0.21 8.63
CA GLU A 129 21.70 -1.25 8.90
C GLU A 129 22.63 -0.90 10.07
N LYS A 130 22.61 0.37 10.53
CA LYS A 130 23.44 0.80 11.67
C LYS A 130 22.69 1.59 12.72
N MET A 131 21.79 2.50 12.31
CA MET A 131 20.93 3.20 13.26
C MET A 131 19.97 2.23 13.93
N GLY A 132 19.68 2.46 15.20
CA GLY A 132 18.82 1.58 15.99
C GLY A 132 19.61 0.60 16.85
N ALA A 133 19.02 -0.57 17.11
CA ALA A 133 19.64 -1.65 17.88
C ALA A 133 19.92 -2.87 16.99
N HIS A 134 21.19 -3.27 16.92
CA HIS A 134 21.68 -4.33 16.03
C HIS A 134 22.42 -5.42 16.80
N PRO A 135 21.88 -6.65 16.84
CA PRO A 135 22.63 -7.82 17.28
C PRO A 135 23.84 -8.03 16.36
N ILE A 136 25.05 -7.87 16.90
CA ILE A 136 26.29 -8.01 16.13
C ILE A 136 27.38 -8.69 16.97
N ARG A 137 28.44 -9.13 16.27
CA ARG A 137 29.65 -9.67 16.91
C ARG A 137 30.83 -8.72 16.71
N LEU A 138 31.35 -8.17 17.80
CA LEU A 138 32.53 -7.31 17.81
C LEU A 138 33.67 -7.93 18.62
N ASN A 139 34.87 -7.97 18.05
CA ASN A 139 36.07 -8.55 18.69
C ASN A 139 35.85 -9.95 19.28
N GLY A 140 35.00 -10.76 18.62
CA GLY A 140 34.68 -12.13 19.05
C GLY A 140 33.58 -12.24 20.10
N VAL A 141 32.99 -11.14 20.56
CA VAL A 141 31.92 -11.07 21.57
C VAL A 141 30.60 -10.73 20.89
N ASP A 142 29.57 -11.53 21.14
CA ASP A 142 28.21 -11.27 20.67
C ASP A 142 27.53 -10.25 21.61
N GLY A 143 26.72 -9.35 21.07
CA GLY A 143 26.02 -8.32 21.84
C GLY A 143 25.17 -7.44 20.95
N VAL A 144 24.75 -6.28 21.45
CA VAL A 144 23.91 -5.35 20.70
C VAL A 144 24.60 -3.99 20.59
N ALA A 145 24.73 -3.50 19.36
CA ALA A 145 25.13 -2.12 19.10
C ALA A 145 23.89 -1.24 19.00
N PHE A 146 23.87 -0.20 19.83
CA PHE A 146 22.83 0.83 19.84
C PHE A 146 23.38 2.09 19.20
N SER A 147 22.55 2.77 18.43
CA SER A 147 22.86 4.12 17.98
C SER A 147 21.62 4.96 17.69
N VAL A 148 21.74 6.25 18.00
CA VAL A 148 20.64 7.20 17.87
C VAL A 148 21.15 8.60 17.59
N TRP A 149 20.39 9.37 16.82
CA TRP A 149 20.70 10.75 16.50
C TRP A 149 19.97 11.72 17.43
N ALA A 150 20.74 12.48 18.22
CA ALA A 150 20.25 13.45 19.20
C ALA A 150 21.27 14.61 19.34
N PRO A 151 21.49 15.43 18.30
CA PRO A 151 22.61 16.39 18.23
C PRO A 151 22.61 17.44 19.34
N HIS A 152 21.44 17.78 19.89
CA HIS A 152 21.28 18.78 20.95
C HIS A 152 21.26 18.17 22.37
N ALA A 153 21.34 16.85 22.50
CA ALA A 153 21.44 16.20 23.80
C ALA A 153 22.81 16.45 24.45
N GLU A 154 22.80 16.68 25.76
CA GLU A 154 24.01 16.71 26.61
C GLU A 154 24.47 15.29 26.93
N ARG A 155 23.54 14.35 27.04
CA ARG A 155 23.81 12.92 27.23
C ARG A 155 22.67 12.09 26.63
N VAL A 156 23.04 10.92 26.10
CA VAL A 156 22.12 9.82 25.83
C VAL A 156 22.62 8.57 26.55
N SER A 157 21.70 7.78 27.10
CA SER A 157 21.99 6.45 27.65
C SER A 157 21.00 5.43 27.11
N VAL A 158 21.43 4.19 26.95
CA VAL A 158 20.52 3.08 26.67
C VAL A 158 20.00 2.56 28.00
N VAL A 159 18.68 2.46 28.16
CA VAL A 159 18.03 1.95 29.37
C VAL A 159 17.08 0.82 29.03
N GLY A 160 16.98 -0.17 29.91
CA GLY A 160 16.16 -1.35 29.67
C GLY A 160 16.11 -2.28 30.88
N ASP A 161 15.49 -3.44 30.70
CA ASP A 161 15.40 -4.49 31.72
C ASP A 161 16.79 -4.92 32.22
N PHE A 162 17.75 -5.09 31.31
CA PHE A 162 19.13 -5.49 31.56
C PHE A 162 19.92 -4.52 32.46
N ASN A 163 19.44 -3.29 32.64
CA ASN A 163 20.10 -2.29 33.47
C ASN A 163 19.19 -1.59 34.49
N LEU A 164 18.03 -2.20 34.79
CA LEU A 164 17.04 -1.68 35.74
C LEU A 164 16.50 -0.29 35.37
N TRP A 165 16.50 0.03 34.07
CA TRP A 165 16.09 1.33 33.55
C TRP A 165 16.91 2.53 34.10
N ASP A 166 18.16 2.30 34.54
CA ASP A 166 19.03 3.33 35.13
C ASP A 166 19.99 3.91 34.08
N GLY A 167 19.73 5.15 33.66
CA GLY A 167 20.52 5.86 32.65
C GLY A 167 21.97 6.16 33.04
N ARG A 168 22.37 5.94 34.29
CA ARG A 168 23.76 6.08 34.72
C ARG A 168 24.65 4.91 34.29
N ARG A 169 24.06 3.73 34.02
CA ARG A 169 24.80 2.47 33.81
C ARG A 169 25.39 2.33 32.39
N HIS A 170 24.68 2.82 31.37
CA HIS A 170 25.05 2.61 29.97
C HIS A 170 24.96 3.93 29.17
N MET A 171 25.84 4.87 29.52
CA MET A 171 25.99 6.14 28.81
C MET A 171 26.57 5.91 27.41
N MET A 172 26.02 6.58 26.41
CA MET A 172 26.43 6.42 25.02
C MET A 172 27.55 7.41 24.65
N GLN A 173 28.40 6.98 23.73
CA GLN A 173 29.47 7.78 23.17
C GLN A 173 28.96 8.65 22.02
N ARG A 174 29.10 9.97 22.12
CA ARG A 174 28.86 10.88 21.00
C ARG A 174 29.99 10.80 19.97
N LEU A 175 29.63 10.65 18.71
CA LEU A 175 30.54 10.56 17.57
C LEU A 175 30.87 11.96 17.02
N GLY A 176 31.75 12.67 17.74
CA GLY A 176 32.15 14.03 17.39
C GLY A 176 30.95 14.97 17.21
N ASP A 177 31.01 15.81 16.17
CA ASP A 177 29.97 16.80 15.91
C ASP A 177 28.78 16.24 15.09
N SER A 178 28.75 14.93 14.81
CA SER A 178 27.67 14.32 14.04
C SER A 178 26.31 14.33 14.76
N GLY A 179 26.34 14.39 16.09
CA GLY A 179 25.15 14.24 16.92
C GLY A 179 24.63 12.80 17.03
N VAL A 180 25.36 11.83 16.48
CA VAL A 180 25.08 10.39 16.67
C VAL A 180 25.72 9.94 17.97
N PHE A 181 24.95 9.24 18.79
CA PHE A 181 25.39 8.55 19.98
C PHE A 181 25.42 7.05 19.69
N GLU A 182 26.43 6.33 20.19
CA GLU A 182 26.54 4.87 20.05
C GLU A 182 26.97 4.19 21.36
N LEU A 183 26.62 2.91 21.52
CA LEU A 183 27.19 2.04 22.53
C LEU A 183 27.02 0.57 22.13
N PHE A 184 28.06 -0.24 22.31
CA PHE A 184 27.93 -1.69 22.21
C PHE A 184 27.81 -2.29 23.61
N ILE A 185 26.76 -3.08 23.83
CA ILE A 185 26.52 -3.78 25.10
C ILE A 185 26.77 -5.28 24.88
N PRO A 186 27.84 -5.84 25.47
CA PRO A 186 28.19 -7.24 25.29
C PRO A 186 27.13 -8.16 25.91
N HIS A 187 26.94 -9.33 25.30
CA HIS A 187 26.03 -10.41 25.71
C HIS A 187 24.53 -10.07 25.77
N LEU A 188 24.14 -8.86 25.38
CA LEU A 188 22.73 -8.54 25.20
C LEU A 188 22.16 -9.31 24.00
N THR A 189 20.92 -9.77 24.09
CA THR A 189 20.30 -10.65 23.09
C THR A 189 19.03 -10.04 22.49
N PRO A 190 18.58 -10.49 21.30
CA PRO A 190 17.24 -10.19 20.81
C PRO A 190 16.15 -10.49 21.85
N GLY A 191 15.08 -9.70 21.85
CA GLY A 191 13.98 -9.74 22.82
C GLY A 191 14.14 -8.78 24.01
N SER A 192 15.32 -8.17 24.22
CA SER A 192 15.50 -7.17 25.27
C SER A 192 14.67 -5.91 25.02
N LEU A 193 14.00 -5.43 26.08
CA LEU A 193 13.27 -4.17 26.06
C LEU A 193 14.23 -3.01 26.34
N TYR A 194 14.15 -1.95 25.53
CA TYR A 194 14.98 -0.78 25.72
C TYR A 194 14.32 0.53 25.29
N LYS A 195 14.91 1.63 25.77
CA LYS A 195 14.68 3.02 25.36
C LYS A 195 15.98 3.80 25.43
N TYR A 196 15.94 5.01 24.91
CA TYR A 196 16.97 6.02 25.17
C TYR A 196 16.52 6.96 26.29
N GLU A 197 17.36 7.11 27.31
CA GLU A 197 17.23 8.20 28.28
C GLU A 197 18.07 9.39 27.81
N ILE A 198 17.40 10.49 27.49
CA ILE A 198 18.02 11.69 26.94
C ILE A 198 18.01 12.78 28.00
N LYS A 199 19.16 13.43 28.19
CA LYS A 199 19.32 14.64 29.02
C LYS A 199 19.67 15.82 28.13
N CYS A 200 18.94 16.91 28.32
CA CYS A 200 19.12 18.17 27.61
C CYS A 200 19.35 19.31 28.60
N HIS A 201 19.93 20.40 28.11
CA HIS A 201 20.24 21.56 28.94
C HIS A 201 19.00 22.08 29.69
N HIS A 202 19.11 22.22 31.01
CA HIS A 202 18.05 22.70 31.90
C HIS A 202 16.74 21.88 31.86
N GLN A 203 16.80 20.60 31.47
CA GLN A 203 15.65 19.68 31.51
C GLN A 203 15.99 18.45 32.35
N GLU A 204 14.97 17.89 32.99
CA GLU A 204 15.07 16.57 33.61
C GLU A 204 15.24 15.50 32.50
N PRO A 205 15.99 14.40 32.76
CA PRO A 205 16.08 13.30 31.82
C PRO A 205 14.70 12.72 31.46
N PHE A 206 14.51 12.37 30.20
CA PHE A 206 13.26 11.78 29.70
C PHE A 206 13.54 10.58 28.79
N LEU A 207 12.53 9.72 28.64
CA LEU A 207 12.63 8.48 27.88
C LEU A 207 12.04 8.63 26.48
N LYS A 208 12.78 8.13 25.49
CA LYS A 208 12.37 8.02 24.09
C LYS A 208 12.45 6.58 23.62
N ALA A 209 11.43 6.13 22.89
CA ALA A 209 11.57 4.93 22.08
C ALA A 209 12.55 5.19 20.94
N ASP A 210 13.14 4.12 20.41
CA ASP A 210 14.11 4.21 19.31
C ASP A 210 13.39 4.55 17.99
N PRO A 211 13.75 5.66 17.31
CA PRO A 211 13.20 6.01 16.00
C PRO A 211 13.37 4.91 14.93
N TYR A 212 14.45 4.13 15.05
CA TYR A 212 14.87 3.05 14.15
C TYR A 212 14.61 1.66 14.75
N ALA A 213 13.76 1.54 15.78
CA ALA A 213 13.40 0.25 16.34
C ALA A 213 12.77 -0.68 15.29
N PHE A 214 13.12 -1.95 15.37
CA PHE A 214 12.54 -3.02 14.54
C PHE A 214 11.37 -3.76 15.21
N GLY A 215 11.18 -3.55 16.51
CA GLY A 215 10.06 -4.09 17.27
C GLY A 215 9.68 -3.18 18.44
N PHE A 216 8.45 -3.31 18.92
CA PHE A 216 7.92 -2.54 20.04
C PHE A 216 7.08 -3.44 20.95
N GLU A 217 6.95 -3.05 22.21
CA GLU A 217 5.92 -3.61 23.09
C GLU A 217 4.52 -3.38 22.53
N LEU A 218 3.60 -4.30 22.83
CA LEU A 218 2.19 -4.12 22.53
C LEU A 218 1.64 -2.90 23.29
N ARG A 219 0.99 -1.99 22.55
CA ARG A 219 0.31 -0.82 23.12
C ARG A 219 -0.64 -1.21 24.28
N PRO A 220 -0.65 -0.45 25.39
CA PRO A 220 -0.05 0.87 25.58
C PRO A 220 1.44 0.84 26.02
N GLY A 221 2.10 -0.32 26.02
CA GLY A 221 3.56 -0.42 26.12
C GLY A 221 4.23 0.39 25.00
N ASN A 222 5.45 0.85 25.25
CA ASN A 222 6.16 1.77 24.34
C ASN A 222 7.68 1.67 24.41
N ALA A 223 8.23 0.62 25.03
CA ALA A 223 9.63 0.29 24.84
C ALA A 223 9.85 -0.32 23.45
N SER A 224 11.03 -0.04 22.91
CA SER A 224 11.54 -0.72 21.73
C SER A 224 12.05 -2.11 22.11
N ILE A 225 12.03 -3.03 21.17
CA ILE A 225 12.53 -4.40 21.33
C ILE A 225 13.72 -4.60 20.39
N VAL A 226 14.79 -5.20 20.90
CA VAL A 226 15.91 -5.63 20.05
C VAL A 226 15.45 -6.82 19.21
N GLU A 227 15.46 -6.68 17.88
CA GLU A 227 15.02 -7.72 16.94
C GLU A 227 16.15 -8.13 16.00
N GLU A 228 16.13 -9.38 15.53
CA GLU A 228 17.06 -9.89 14.53
C GLU A 228 16.32 -10.24 13.23
N LEU A 229 16.39 -9.34 12.25
CA LEU A 229 15.65 -9.45 10.99
C LEU A 229 16.29 -10.41 9.96
N THR A 230 17.47 -10.96 10.24
CA THR A 230 18.26 -11.77 9.29
C THR A 230 18.00 -13.28 9.36
N THR A 231 17.14 -13.72 10.28
CA THR A 231 16.91 -15.15 10.56
C THR A 231 15.82 -15.78 9.68
N PHE A 232 14.90 -14.97 9.15
CA PHE A 232 13.80 -15.46 8.31
C PHE A 232 14.29 -15.95 6.94
N SER A 233 13.73 -17.08 6.48
CA SER A 233 14.09 -17.71 5.20
C SER A 233 12.99 -17.50 4.15
N TRP A 234 13.19 -16.51 3.28
CA TRP A 234 12.29 -16.19 2.16
C TRP A 234 12.27 -17.29 1.09
N THR A 235 11.10 -17.51 0.48
CA THR A 235 10.88 -18.44 -0.64
C THR A 235 10.35 -17.74 -1.90
N ASP A 236 10.17 -16.42 -1.85
CA ASP A 236 9.58 -15.58 -2.91
C ASP A 236 10.57 -15.07 -3.96
N ALA A 237 11.78 -15.62 -4.05
CA ALA A 237 12.82 -15.14 -4.98
C ALA A 237 12.36 -15.08 -6.45
N ALA A 238 11.50 -16.03 -6.87
CA ALA A 238 10.93 -16.02 -8.21
C ALA A 238 9.96 -14.85 -8.44
N TRP A 239 9.20 -14.45 -7.41
CA TRP A 239 8.32 -13.29 -7.45
C TRP A 239 9.14 -11.99 -7.55
N GLN A 240 10.14 -11.82 -6.69
CA GLN A 240 11.02 -10.64 -6.72
C GLN A 240 11.74 -10.49 -8.06
N GLN A 241 12.23 -11.59 -8.64
CA GLN A 241 12.86 -11.56 -9.96
C GLN A 241 11.86 -11.13 -11.06
N GLN A 242 10.66 -11.72 -11.09
CA GLN A 242 9.63 -11.36 -12.07
C GLN A 242 9.16 -9.91 -11.92
N LYS A 243 9.06 -9.41 -10.68
CA LYS A 243 8.76 -8.00 -10.39
C LYS A 243 9.83 -7.09 -10.98
N ALA A 244 11.10 -7.36 -10.69
CA ALA A 244 12.22 -6.55 -11.19
C ALA A 244 12.40 -6.61 -12.71
N GLU A 245 12.19 -7.76 -13.34
CA GLU A 245 12.33 -7.94 -14.79
C GLU A 245 11.24 -7.22 -15.59
N ARG A 246 10.00 -7.20 -15.08
CA ARG A 246 8.89 -6.46 -15.69
C ARG A 246 9.08 -4.96 -15.55
N GLY A 247 9.43 -4.54 -14.33
CA GLY A 247 9.47 -3.15 -13.94
C GLY A 247 8.10 -2.47 -13.89
N VAL A 248 8.06 -1.23 -13.41
CA VAL A 248 6.79 -0.52 -13.15
C VAL A 248 5.96 -0.30 -14.41
N ASP A 249 6.58 0.10 -15.52
CA ASP A 249 5.84 0.41 -16.77
C ASP A 249 5.07 -0.79 -17.33
N GLU A 250 5.62 -2.01 -17.20
CA GLU A 250 4.91 -3.21 -17.62
C GLU A 250 3.87 -3.64 -16.57
N ILE A 251 4.14 -3.48 -15.28
CA ILE A 251 3.15 -3.74 -14.21
C ILE A 251 1.92 -2.83 -14.37
N LYS A 252 2.11 -1.56 -14.73
CA LYS A 252 1.02 -0.62 -15.02
C LYS A 252 0.17 -1.04 -16.22
N LYS A 253 0.69 -1.88 -17.12
CA LYS A 253 -0.06 -2.46 -18.23
C LYS A 253 -0.68 -3.80 -17.90
N GLU A 254 -0.68 -4.26 -16.64
CA GLU A 254 -1.37 -5.48 -16.21
C GLU A 254 -2.69 -5.17 -15.50
N ALA A 255 -3.48 -6.22 -15.24
CA ALA A 255 -4.68 -6.11 -14.41
C ALA A 255 -4.28 -5.80 -12.96
N MET A 256 -4.78 -4.71 -12.40
CA MET A 256 -4.59 -4.35 -11.00
C MET A 256 -5.95 -4.03 -10.36
N SER A 257 -6.43 -5.00 -9.60
CA SER A 257 -7.56 -4.86 -8.68
C SER A 257 -7.07 -5.13 -7.27
N VAL A 258 -7.17 -4.10 -6.44
CA VAL A 258 -6.63 -3.99 -5.09
C VAL A 258 -7.78 -4.14 -4.08
N TYR A 259 -7.59 -5.02 -3.10
CA TYR A 259 -8.43 -5.12 -1.93
C TYR A 259 -7.76 -4.37 -0.78
N GLU A 260 -8.25 -3.17 -0.47
CA GLU A 260 -7.74 -2.37 0.65
C GLU A 260 -8.33 -2.89 1.97
N LEU A 261 -7.52 -3.01 3.02
CA LEU A 261 -7.99 -3.49 4.31
C LEU A 261 -7.21 -2.96 5.53
N HIS A 262 -7.91 -2.94 6.65
CA HIS A 262 -7.32 -2.80 7.99
C HIS A 262 -7.22 -4.18 8.66
N LEU A 263 -5.99 -4.65 8.92
CA LEU A 263 -5.76 -6.00 9.44
C LEU A 263 -6.48 -6.27 10.78
N GLY A 264 -6.55 -5.27 11.67
CA GLY A 264 -7.15 -5.40 12.99
C GLY A 264 -8.69 -5.47 13.00
N SER A 265 -9.36 -5.20 11.88
CA SER A 265 -10.83 -5.25 11.76
C SER A 265 -11.33 -6.09 10.58
N PHE A 266 -10.44 -6.69 9.78
CA PHE A 266 -10.84 -7.68 8.79
C PHE A 266 -11.53 -8.89 9.45
N ALA A 267 -10.90 -9.45 10.49
CA ALA A 267 -11.45 -10.52 11.30
C ALA A 267 -10.95 -10.39 12.74
N ARG A 268 -11.78 -10.76 13.72
CA ARG A 268 -11.40 -10.71 15.13
C ARG A 268 -11.62 -12.04 15.84
N LYS A 269 -10.85 -12.25 16.90
CA LYS A 269 -11.06 -13.34 17.86
C LYS A 269 -11.97 -12.83 18.97
N GLN A 270 -12.62 -13.76 19.66
CA GLN A 270 -13.28 -13.43 20.91
C GLN A 270 -12.22 -12.98 21.91
N GLN A 271 -12.40 -11.78 22.46
CA GLN A 271 -11.47 -11.22 23.42
C GLN A 271 -11.38 -12.12 24.67
N THR A 272 -10.15 -12.42 25.08
CA THR A 272 -9.92 -13.24 26.27
C THR A 272 -10.04 -12.35 27.51
N ILE A 273 -10.76 -12.85 28.50
CA ILE A 273 -10.95 -12.18 29.79
C ILE A 273 -10.25 -13.01 30.84
N ASP A 274 -9.41 -12.39 31.65
CA ASP A 274 -8.69 -13.06 32.72
C ASP A 274 -9.60 -13.40 33.92
N GLU A 275 -9.05 -14.10 34.92
CA GLU A 275 -9.77 -14.49 36.13
C GLU A 275 -10.28 -13.29 36.95
N ALA A 276 -9.71 -12.09 36.75
CA ALA A 276 -10.09 -10.85 37.40
C ALA A 276 -11.17 -10.06 36.63
N GLY A 277 -11.60 -10.56 35.47
CA GLY A 277 -12.59 -9.89 34.63
C GLY A 277 -12.01 -8.79 33.73
N VAL A 278 -10.69 -8.73 33.57
CA VAL A 278 -10.00 -7.74 32.74
C VAL A 278 -9.73 -8.34 31.37
N ALA A 279 -10.05 -7.57 30.32
CA ALA A 279 -9.77 -7.96 28.96
C ALA A 279 -8.25 -7.98 28.70
N GLN A 280 -7.74 -9.08 28.18
CA GLN A 280 -6.34 -9.17 27.77
C GLN A 280 -6.13 -8.38 26.48
N ALA A 281 -5.34 -7.31 26.58
CA ALA A 281 -5.03 -6.43 25.45
C ALA A 281 -4.45 -7.23 24.28
N GLY A 282 -4.99 -7.01 23.07
CA GLY A 282 -4.53 -7.63 21.83
C GLY A 282 -5.00 -9.07 21.62
N SER A 283 -5.65 -9.71 22.61
CA SER A 283 -6.18 -11.08 22.44
C SER A 283 -7.30 -11.19 21.40
N GLU A 284 -7.92 -10.06 21.07
CA GLU A 284 -8.91 -9.91 20.01
C GLU A 284 -8.32 -9.97 18.59
N PHE A 285 -7.01 -9.78 18.43
CA PHE A 285 -6.38 -9.77 17.11
C PHE A 285 -5.89 -11.15 16.69
N TYR A 286 -5.89 -11.39 15.39
CA TYR A 286 -5.17 -12.51 14.80
C TYR A 286 -3.71 -12.15 14.60
N ASN A 287 -2.83 -13.14 14.76
CA ASN A 287 -1.43 -13.00 14.37
C ASN A 287 -1.30 -12.95 12.83
N TYR A 288 -0.28 -12.28 12.30
CA TYR A 288 0.04 -12.20 10.87
C TYR A 288 0.05 -13.59 10.20
N ARG A 289 0.60 -14.62 10.86
CA ARG A 289 0.63 -15.99 10.33
C ARG A 289 -0.74 -16.64 10.22
N GLU A 290 -1.67 -16.25 11.09
CA GLU A 290 -3.06 -16.73 11.04
C GLU A 290 -3.88 -15.96 10.02
N LEU A 291 -3.61 -14.66 9.85
CA LEU A 291 -4.26 -13.80 8.86
C LEU A 291 -3.86 -14.15 7.43
N ALA A 292 -2.58 -14.48 7.17
CA ALA A 292 -2.09 -14.66 5.81
C ALA A 292 -2.88 -15.72 5.00
N PRO A 293 -3.13 -16.94 5.51
CA PRO A 293 -3.93 -17.93 4.79
C PRO A 293 -5.39 -17.51 4.61
N LYS A 294 -6.01 -16.90 5.64
CA LYS A 294 -7.41 -16.46 5.59
C LYS A 294 -7.62 -15.39 4.53
N LEU A 295 -6.75 -14.38 4.53
CA LEU A 295 -6.82 -13.27 3.60
C LEU A 295 -6.50 -13.74 2.17
N ALA A 296 -5.45 -14.54 1.98
CA ALA A 296 -5.10 -15.04 0.65
C ALA A 296 -6.22 -15.90 0.04
N GLU A 297 -6.86 -16.76 0.85
CA GLU A 297 -8.03 -17.54 0.41
C GLU A 297 -9.15 -16.62 -0.07
N TYR A 298 -9.47 -15.57 0.70
CA TYR A 298 -10.50 -14.59 0.34
C TYR A 298 -10.13 -13.85 -0.95
N VAL A 299 -8.95 -13.24 -1.00
CA VAL A 299 -8.44 -12.44 -2.12
C VAL A 299 -8.44 -13.25 -3.41
N LYS A 300 -7.97 -14.50 -3.38
CA LYS A 300 -7.96 -15.39 -4.56
C LYS A 300 -9.35 -15.81 -4.98
N LYS A 301 -10.21 -16.14 -4.02
CA LYS A 301 -11.60 -16.55 -4.29
C LYS A 301 -12.39 -15.40 -4.93
N GLU A 302 -12.22 -14.18 -4.44
CA GLU A 302 -12.90 -12.99 -4.96
C GLU A 302 -12.17 -12.35 -6.15
N GLY A 303 -10.99 -12.88 -6.53
CA GLY A 303 -10.31 -12.59 -7.79
C GLY A 303 -9.45 -11.33 -7.80
N TYR A 304 -9.16 -10.74 -6.64
CA TYR A 304 -8.23 -9.61 -6.53
C TYR A 304 -6.79 -10.01 -6.91
N THR A 305 -5.98 -9.01 -7.24
CA THR A 305 -4.57 -9.20 -7.66
C THR A 305 -3.58 -8.75 -6.59
N HIS A 306 -4.00 -7.76 -5.79
CA HIS A 306 -3.19 -7.14 -4.78
C HIS A 306 -4.03 -6.91 -3.52
N VAL A 307 -3.36 -6.79 -2.38
CA VAL A 307 -3.91 -6.19 -1.17
C VAL A 307 -3.19 -4.89 -0.89
N GLU A 308 -3.92 -3.90 -0.39
CA GLU A 308 -3.32 -2.67 0.17
C GLU A 308 -3.62 -2.63 1.66
N LEU A 309 -2.55 -2.68 2.46
CA LEU A 309 -2.66 -2.65 3.90
C LEU A 309 -2.63 -1.20 4.36
N MET A 310 -3.68 -0.78 5.07
CA MET A 310 -3.61 0.42 5.91
C MET A 310 -2.39 0.35 6.85
N PRO A 311 -1.86 1.49 7.36
CA PRO A 311 -0.51 1.52 7.90
C PRO A 311 -0.23 0.45 8.94
N ILE A 312 0.75 -0.39 8.64
CA ILE A 312 1.20 -1.49 9.52
C ILE A 312 2.34 -1.08 10.44
N MET A 313 2.88 0.14 10.29
CA MET A 313 3.95 0.68 11.11
C MET A 313 3.47 0.82 12.56
N GLU A 314 4.36 0.74 13.54
CA GLU A 314 3.92 0.83 14.93
C GLU A 314 3.29 2.19 15.24
N HIS A 315 2.12 2.15 15.87
CA HIS A 315 1.28 3.30 16.17
C HIS A 315 0.56 3.10 17.52
N PRO A 316 0.37 4.14 18.33
CA PRO A 316 -0.10 3.97 19.70
C PRO A 316 -1.62 3.83 19.84
N LEU A 317 -2.39 4.28 18.85
CA LEU A 317 -3.85 4.42 18.93
C LEU A 317 -4.53 3.67 17.79
N ASP A 318 -5.45 2.75 18.10
CA ASP A 318 -6.18 1.97 17.08
C ASP A 318 -7.09 2.85 16.23
N GLU A 319 -7.70 3.84 16.87
CA GLU A 319 -8.63 4.81 16.27
C GLU A 319 -7.91 5.78 15.31
N SER A 320 -6.57 5.75 15.28
CA SER A 320 -5.81 6.42 14.20
C SER A 320 -5.75 5.59 12.91
N TRP A 321 -6.20 4.34 12.96
CA TRP A 321 -6.16 3.34 11.89
C TRP A 321 -4.74 3.05 11.34
N GLY A 322 -3.72 3.49 12.07
CA GLY A 322 -2.32 3.41 11.67
C GLY A 322 -1.71 4.74 11.24
N TYR A 323 -2.50 5.77 10.90
CA TYR A 323 -2.00 7.04 10.34
C TYR A 323 -1.27 7.94 11.35
N GLN A 324 -1.21 7.59 12.63
CA GLN A 324 -0.41 8.30 13.63
C GLN A 324 0.77 7.44 14.07
N VAL A 325 1.74 7.26 13.16
CA VAL A 325 2.90 6.38 13.33
C VAL A 325 3.90 6.94 14.34
N THR A 326 4.42 6.06 15.21
CA THR A 326 5.55 6.36 16.10
C THR A 326 6.77 5.47 15.83
N GLY A 327 6.59 4.28 15.25
CA GLY A 327 7.67 3.35 14.89
C GLY A 327 7.72 3.07 13.39
N TYR A 328 8.53 3.85 12.66
CA TYR A 328 8.62 3.84 11.19
C TYR A 328 9.34 2.62 10.59
N TYR A 329 10.07 1.87 11.41
CA TYR A 329 10.91 0.74 11.03
C TYR A 329 10.45 -0.59 11.65
N ALA A 330 9.24 -0.64 12.21
CA ALA A 330 8.70 -1.85 12.81
C ALA A 330 7.25 -2.08 12.37
N PRO A 331 6.87 -3.31 12.00
CA PRO A 331 5.46 -3.66 11.90
C PRO A 331 4.85 -3.65 13.30
N THR A 332 3.58 -3.29 13.41
CA THR A 332 2.89 -3.17 14.69
C THR A 332 2.83 -4.53 15.38
N SER A 333 3.15 -4.51 16.66
CA SER A 333 3.16 -5.68 17.56
C SER A 333 1.76 -6.27 17.80
N ARG A 334 0.69 -5.56 17.43
CA ARG A 334 -0.71 -6.02 17.55
C ARG A 334 -0.95 -7.38 16.91
N TYR A 335 -0.27 -7.66 15.81
CA TYR A 335 -0.48 -8.88 15.02
C TYR A 335 0.72 -9.83 15.10
N GLY A 336 1.66 -9.62 16.03
CA GLY A 336 2.80 -10.52 16.24
C GLY A 336 4.15 -9.86 15.99
N THR A 337 5.15 -10.70 15.72
CA THR A 337 6.55 -10.29 15.57
C THR A 337 6.87 -9.80 14.15
N PRO A 338 8.00 -9.10 13.95
CA PRO A 338 8.58 -8.84 12.63
C PRO A 338 8.65 -10.09 11.74
N GLU A 339 9.09 -11.23 12.29
CA GLU A 339 9.18 -12.49 11.55
C GLU A 339 7.80 -13.00 11.10
N ASP A 340 6.76 -12.82 11.93
CA ASP A 340 5.39 -13.17 11.56
C ASP A 340 4.89 -12.31 10.40
N PHE A 341 5.28 -11.04 10.33
CA PHE A 341 4.96 -10.17 9.19
C PHE A 341 5.76 -10.57 7.93
N MET A 342 7.04 -10.94 8.04
CA MET A 342 7.79 -11.51 6.91
C MET A 342 7.12 -12.76 6.36
N TYR A 343 6.61 -13.64 7.24
CA TYR A 343 5.81 -14.79 6.83
C TYR A 343 4.55 -14.37 6.06
N PHE A 344 3.82 -13.36 6.54
CA PHE A 344 2.64 -12.85 5.84
C PHE A 344 2.98 -12.39 4.42
N MET A 345 4.02 -11.57 4.26
CA MET A 345 4.47 -11.08 2.96
C MET A 345 4.87 -12.23 2.04
N ASN A 346 5.70 -13.15 2.54
CA ASN A 346 6.16 -14.32 1.80
C ASN A 346 4.98 -15.20 1.34
N TYR A 347 4.01 -15.45 2.23
CA TYR A 347 2.83 -16.25 1.92
C TYR A 347 1.96 -15.60 0.85
N MET A 348 1.77 -14.27 0.88
CA MET A 348 1.04 -13.55 -0.18
C MET A 348 1.72 -13.72 -1.54
N HIS A 349 3.05 -13.60 -1.59
CA HIS A 349 3.81 -13.77 -2.83
C HIS A 349 3.75 -15.22 -3.35
N GLU A 350 3.82 -16.23 -2.47
CA GLU A 350 3.63 -17.65 -2.84
C GLU A 350 2.24 -17.90 -3.45
N GLU A 351 1.23 -17.19 -2.95
CA GLU A 351 -0.14 -17.27 -3.43
C GLU A 351 -0.40 -16.42 -4.69
N GLY A 352 0.60 -15.64 -5.14
CA GLY A 352 0.56 -14.79 -6.33
C GLY A 352 -0.20 -13.48 -6.12
N ILE A 353 -0.17 -12.94 -4.90
CA ILE A 353 -0.84 -11.72 -4.48
C ILE A 353 0.23 -10.67 -4.19
N GLY A 354 0.13 -9.50 -4.82
CA GLY A 354 1.02 -8.39 -4.49
C GLY A 354 0.56 -7.62 -3.24
N VAL A 355 1.51 -7.08 -2.48
CA VAL A 355 1.21 -6.34 -1.24
C VAL A 355 1.69 -4.89 -1.34
N ILE A 356 0.75 -3.96 -1.21
CA ILE A 356 0.98 -2.52 -1.12
C ILE A 356 0.81 -2.09 0.35
N LEU A 357 1.68 -1.21 0.83
CA LEU A 357 1.63 -0.69 2.20
C LEU A 357 1.36 0.80 2.21
N ASP A 358 0.41 1.24 3.02
CA ASP A 358 0.26 2.66 3.33
C ASP A 358 1.40 3.13 4.21
N TRP A 359 2.16 4.10 3.70
CA TRP A 359 3.31 4.72 4.35
C TRP A 359 3.02 6.19 4.64
N VAL A 360 3.37 6.65 5.85
CA VAL A 360 2.86 7.91 6.41
C VAL A 360 4.00 8.93 6.66
N PRO A 361 4.58 9.52 5.60
CA PRO A 361 5.67 10.49 5.73
C PRO A 361 5.18 11.91 6.00
N ALA A 362 3.87 12.16 5.98
CA ALA A 362 3.31 13.51 6.02
C ALA A 362 3.40 14.15 7.41
N HIS A 363 3.23 13.35 8.47
CA HIS A 363 3.19 13.82 9.85
C HIS A 363 3.43 12.67 10.85
N PHE A 364 3.60 13.02 12.12
CA PHE A 364 3.71 12.08 13.26
C PHE A 364 3.04 12.67 14.52
N PRO A 365 2.59 11.87 15.50
CA PRO A 365 1.85 12.36 16.66
C PRO A 365 2.76 13.01 17.71
N ARG A 366 2.14 13.62 18.73
CA ARG A 366 2.82 14.38 19.81
C ARG A 366 3.21 13.54 21.01
N ASP A 367 3.12 12.22 20.92
CA ASP A 367 3.49 11.30 21.98
C ASP A 367 4.90 11.60 22.50
N SER A 368 5.00 11.90 23.80
CA SER A 368 6.24 12.39 24.42
C SER A 368 7.38 11.38 24.36
N TRP A 369 7.07 10.09 24.24
CA TRP A 369 8.03 9.00 24.10
C TRP A 369 8.41 8.73 22.63
N GLY A 370 7.72 9.32 21.65
CA GLY A 370 8.02 9.21 20.22
C GLY A 370 8.94 10.32 19.71
N LEU A 371 8.82 10.68 18.42
CA LEU A 371 9.73 11.63 17.74
C LEU A 371 9.60 13.10 18.19
N ALA A 372 8.48 13.48 18.82
CA ALA A 372 8.20 14.87 19.18
C ALA A 372 9.26 15.44 20.15
N GLN A 373 9.89 16.56 19.81
CA GLN A 373 10.94 17.18 20.61
C GLN A 373 12.04 16.19 21.05
N PHE A 374 12.49 15.35 20.11
CA PHE A 374 13.28 14.15 20.41
C PHE A 374 14.48 14.41 21.32
N ASP A 375 15.22 15.49 21.08
CA ASP A 375 16.38 15.91 21.88
C ASP A 375 16.14 17.26 22.60
N GLY A 376 14.90 17.49 23.04
CA GLY A 376 14.50 18.73 23.72
C GLY A 376 14.33 19.94 22.81
N SER A 377 14.47 19.74 21.49
CA SER A 377 14.28 20.75 20.44
C SER A 377 13.40 20.21 19.31
N GLY A 378 12.89 21.09 18.43
CA GLY A 378 12.18 20.67 17.21
C GLY A 378 13.13 20.00 16.21
N LEU A 379 13.38 18.69 16.42
CA LEU A 379 14.43 17.94 15.72
C LEU A 379 13.92 17.31 14.44
N TYR A 380 12.93 16.41 14.56
CA TYR A 380 12.28 15.75 13.43
C TYR A 380 11.19 16.65 12.86
N GLU A 381 10.49 17.39 13.71
CA GLU A 381 9.53 18.40 13.32
C GLU A 381 10.21 19.70 12.84
N ASN A 382 9.46 20.51 12.10
CA ASN A 382 9.94 21.83 11.71
C ASN A 382 10.21 22.70 12.97
N PRO A 383 11.40 23.34 13.10
CA PRO A 383 11.69 24.19 14.25
C PRO A 383 10.88 25.49 14.26
N ASP A 384 10.27 25.91 13.13
CA ASP A 384 9.31 27.01 13.10
C ASP A 384 7.93 26.51 13.61
N PRO A 385 7.43 26.99 14.77
CA PRO A 385 6.17 26.53 15.34
C PRO A 385 4.95 26.70 14.43
N ARG A 386 5.01 27.65 13.48
CA ARG A 386 3.94 27.89 12.50
C ARG A 386 3.83 26.76 11.48
N LEU A 387 4.97 26.13 11.17
CA LEU A 387 5.07 25.04 10.21
C LEU A 387 5.02 23.68 10.92
N ALA A 388 5.50 23.61 12.17
CA ALA A 388 5.69 22.39 12.95
C ALA A 388 4.41 21.57 13.18
N SER A 389 3.23 22.19 13.17
CA SER A 389 1.98 21.51 13.54
C SER A 389 0.98 21.52 12.40
N HIS A 390 0.31 20.39 12.20
CA HIS A 390 -0.87 20.31 11.36
C HIS A 390 -2.07 20.92 12.13
N PRO A 391 -2.75 21.95 11.59
CA PRO A 391 -3.73 22.73 12.34
C PRO A 391 -5.01 21.94 12.68
N HIS A 392 -5.41 21.00 11.83
CA HIS A 392 -6.64 20.22 12.03
C HIS A 392 -6.45 18.90 12.77
N TRP A 393 -5.23 18.34 12.74
CA TRP A 393 -4.96 16.99 13.25
C TRP A 393 -4.27 16.99 14.61
N GLY A 394 -3.68 18.11 15.02
CA GLY A 394 -2.90 18.19 16.25
C GLY A 394 -1.56 17.45 16.19
N THR A 395 -1.19 16.89 15.03
CA THR A 395 0.09 16.19 14.77
C THR A 395 1.19 17.16 14.38
N LEU A 396 2.43 16.66 14.31
CA LEU A 396 3.63 17.39 13.91
C LEU A 396 4.04 17.06 12.47
N THR A 397 4.56 18.04 11.75
CA THR A 397 5.04 17.90 10.37
C THR A 397 6.56 17.73 10.36
N PHE A 398 7.08 16.86 9.48
CA PHE A 398 8.51 16.64 9.35
C PHE A 398 9.25 17.85 8.78
N ASN A 399 10.50 18.02 9.22
CA ASN A 399 11.44 18.98 8.66
C ASN A 399 12.18 18.38 7.45
N TYR A 400 11.52 18.31 6.30
CA TYR A 400 12.08 17.72 5.07
C TYR A 400 13.40 18.35 4.61
N ARG A 401 13.67 19.59 5.01
CA ARG A 401 14.91 20.31 4.69
C ARG A 401 16.15 19.71 5.35
N LYS A 402 15.96 19.04 6.49
CA LYS A 402 17.08 18.53 7.29
C LYS A 402 17.50 17.18 6.73
N ASN A 403 18.76 17.08 6.29
CA ASN A 403 19.30 15.90 5.61
C ASN A 403 19.04 14.61 6.40
N GLU A 404 19.27 14.62 7.70
CA GLU A 404 19.08 13.45 8.56
C GLU A 404 17.59 13.04 8.69
N VAL A 405 16.66 14.00 8.67
CA VAL A 405 15.21 13.75 8.70
C VAL A 405 14.72 13.21 7.35
N SER A 406 15.17 13.82 6.26
CA SER A 406 14.92 13.31 4.91
C SER A 406 15.48 11.89 4.76
N ASN A 407 16.70 11.64 5.23
CA ASN A 407 17.32 10.32 5.20
C ASN A 407 16.57 9.31 6.09
N PHE A 408 16.07 9.71 7.26
CA PHE A 408 15.22 8.86 8.10
C PHE A 408 13.99 8.38 7.35
N LEU A 409 13.29 9.28 6.65
CA LEU A 409 12.10 8.94 5.88
C LEU A 409 12.44 8.11 4.64
N ILE A 410 13.43 8.52 3.84
CA ILE A 410 13.86 7.74 2.66
C ILE A 410 14.32 6.34 3.08
N GLY A 411 15.07 6.24 4.17
CA GLY A 411 15.48 4.96 4.75
C GLY A 411 14.28 4.09 5.14
N SER A 412 13.21 4.67 5.70
CA SER A 412 12.00 3.94 6.10
C SER A 412 11.25 3.41 4.88
N ALA A 413 11.10 4.20 3.82
CA ALA A 413 10.51 3.72 2.57
C ALA A 413 11.32 2.56 1.97
N MET A 414 12.65 2.71 1.91
CA MET A 414 13.56 1.68 1.41
C MET A 414 13.50 0.40 2.24
N PHE A 415 13.38 0.54 3.57
CA PHE A 415 13.31 -0.58 4.51
C PHE A 415 12.13 -1.51 4.25
N TRP A 416 10.95 -0.97 3.94
CA TRP A 416 9.76 -1.80 3.65
C TRP A 416 9.90 -2.62 2.36
N ALA A 417 10.54 -2.04 1.34
CA ALA A 417 10.84 -2.76 0.10
C ALA A 417 12.00 -3.76 0.26
N ASP A 418 13.03 -3.41 1.03
CA ASP A 418 14.24 -4.22 1.24
C ASP A 418 14.04 -5.38 2.21
N ARG A 419 13.53 -5.09 3.42
CA ARG A 419 13.42 -6.08 4.52
C ARG A 419 12.12 -6.86 4.52
N TYR A 420 11.05 -6.30 3.96
CA TYR A 420 9.73 -6.94 3.93
C TYR A 420 9.19 -7.18 2.52
N HIS A 421 9.98 -6.89 1.48
CA HIS A 421 9.68 -7.28 0.10
C HIS A 421 8.41 -6.65 -0.51
N ALA A 422 7.95 -5.51 0.02
CA ALA A 422 6.74 -4.83 -0.46
C ALA A 422 6.73 -4.60 -1.99
N ASP A 423 5.54 -4.71 -2.60
CA ASP A 423 5.32 -4.52 -4.04
C ASP A 423 4.85 -3.11 -4.39
N GLY A 424 4.40 -2.35 -3.40
CA GLY A 424 4.22 -0.92 -3.51
C GLY A 424 4.14 -0.24 -2.15
N ILE A 425 4.31 1.08 -2.15
CA ILE A 425 3.96 1.93 -1.02
C ILE A 425 3.05 3.06 -1.48
N ARG A 426 1.98 3.30 -0.72
CA ARG A 426 1.02 4.37 -0.97
C ARG A 426 1.20 5.47 0.08
N MET A 427 1.24 6.73 -0.36
CA MET A 427 1.38 7.89 0.51
C MET A 427 0.05 8.61 0.63
N ASP A 428 -0.45 8.68 1.86
CA ASP A 428 -1.62 9.47 2.23
C ASP A 428 -1.30 10.97 2.30
N ALA A 429 -2.31 11.78 1.97
CA ALA A 429 -2.34 13.21 2.17
C ALA A 429 -1.10 13.96 1.66
N VAL A 430 -0.62 13.62 0.45
CA VAL A 430 0.55 14.27 -0.18
C VAL A 430 0.33 15.78 -0.30
N ALA A 431 -0.91 16.23 -0.48
CA ALA A 431 -1.29 17.63 -0.46
C ALA A 431 -0.85 18.35 0.84
N SER A 432 -0.95 17.69 1.99
CA SER A 432 -0.54 18.26 3.29
C SER A 432 0.97 18.51 3.38
N MET A 433 1.75 17.78 2.58
CA MET A 433 3.21 17.97 2.46
C MET A 433 3.53 19.10 1.49
N LEU A 434 2.84 19.14 0.35
CA LEU A 434 3.12 20.03 -0.78
C LEU A 434 2.78 21.51 -0.51
N TYR A 435 1.86 21.80 0.41
CA TYR A 435 1.39 23.16 0.66
C TYR A 435 1.71 23.66 2.07
N LEU A 436 2.43 24.77 2.16
CA LEU A 436 2.75 25.47 3.41
C LEU A 436 1.50 26.06 4.08
N ASP A 437 0.44 26.31 3.31
CA ASP A 437 -0.83 26.83 3.80
C ASP A 437 -1.92 25.75 3.93
N TYR A 438 -1.57 24.46 3.86
CA TYR A 438 -2.56 23.39 4.05
C TYR A 438 -3.22 23.48 5.43
N GLY A 439 -4.55 23.63 5.45
CA GLY A 439 -5.34 23.87 6.66
C GLY A 439 -5.11 25.22 7.35
N ARG A 440 -4.36 26.15 6.71
CA ARG A 440 -4.05 27.49 7.22
C ARG A 440 -4.67 28.53 6.29
N GLN A 441 -5.20 29.62 6.83
CA GLN A 441 -5.91 30.65 6.05
C GLN A 441 -5.50 32.06 6.52
N GLY A 442 -5.65 33.05 5.64
CA GLY A 442 -5.41 34.46 5.94
C GLY A 442 -4.04 34.99 5.52
N GLU A 443 -3.77 36.26 5.83
CA GLU A 443 -2.54 36.97 5.41
C GLU A 443 -1.27 36.41 6.07
N ASP A 444 -1.41 35.75 7.22
CA ASP A 444 -0.31 35.14 7.97
C ASP A 444 0.04 33.71 7.52
N ALA A 445 -0.62 33.20 6.47
CA ALA A 445 -0.33 31.90 5.89
C ALA A 445 1.14 31.84 5.43
N PRO A 446 1.93 30.82 5.84
CA PRO A 446 3.34 30.73 5.49
C PRO A 446 3.53 30.64 3.97
N ARG A 447 4.58 31.30 3.47
CA ARG A 447 4.95 31.33 2.05
C ARG A 447 6.40 30.89 1.87
N ASN A 448 6.70 30.35 0.70
CA ASN A 448 8.07 30.01 0.33
C ASN A 448 8.88 31.25 -0.06
N ILE A 449 10.17 31.03 -0.32
CA ILE A 449 11.13 32.09 -0.68
C ILE A 449 10.78 32.86 -1.97
N TYR A 450 9.88 32.32 -2.80
CA TYR A 450 9.38 32.95 -4.03
C TYR A 450 8.00 33.61 -3.87
N GLY A 451 7.41 33.56 -2.68
CA GLY A 451 6.10 34.15 -2.37
C GLY A 451 4.89 33.25 -2.67
N GLY A 452 5.12 32.04 -3.18
CA GLY A 452 4.09 31.02 -3.36
C GLY A 452 3.80 30.24 -2.06
N ASN A 453 2.85 29.32 -2.12
CA ASN A 453 2.47 28.46 -0.98
C ASN A 453 3.06 27.05 -1.08
N GLU A 454 3.84 26.75 -2.11
CA GLU A 454 4.46 25.45 -2.33
C GLU A 454 5.56 25.19 -1.28
N ASN A 455 5.55 24.02 -0.67
CA ASN A 455 6.59 23.56 0.23
C ASN A 455 7.75 22.94 -0.57
N LEU A 456 8.72 23.79 -0.94
CA LEU A 456 9.85 23.39 -1.77
C LEU A 456 10.69 22.25 -1.16
N ASP A 457 10.79 22.21 0.17
CA ASP A 457 11.55 21.16 0.86
C ASP A 457 10.86 19.80 0.73
N ALA A 458 9.52 19.76 0.81
CA ALA A 458 8.75 18.54 0.58
C ALA A 458 8.80 18.09 -0.89
N VAL A 459 8.73 19.03 -1.83
CA VAL A 459 8.85 18.74 -3.27
C VAL A 459 10.20 18.09 -3.58
N GLU A 460 11.31 18.64 -3.07
CA GLU A 460 12.64 18.07 -3.27
C GLU A 460 12.78 16.70 -2.60
N PHE A 461 12.24 16.55 -1.38
CA PHE A 461 12.21 15.26 -0.68
C PHE A 461 11.50 14.18 -1.50
N LEU A 462 10.31 14.46 -2.03
CA LEU A 462 9.54 13.48 -2.82
C LEU A 462 10.27 13.10 -4.11
N LYS A 463 10.85 14.09 -4.81
CA LYS A 463 11.67 13.85 -6.01
C LYS A 463 12.89 12.99 -5.70
N HIS A 464 13.57 13.28 -4.60
CA HIS A 464 14.75 12.52 -4.15
C HIS A 464 14.36 11.09 -3.78
N LEU A 465 13.31 10.91 -2.98
CA LEU A 465 12.78 9.61 -2.61
C LEU A 465 12.46 8.77 -3.85
N ASN A 466 11.58 9.26 -4.72
CA ASN A 466 11.09 8.51 -5.88
C ASN A 466 12.26 8.14 -6.82
N SER A 467 13.16 9.09 -7.09
CA SER A 467 14.34 8.87 -7.94
C SER A 467 15.27 7.76 -7.42
N GLN A 468 15.46 7.67 -6.10
CA GLN A 468 16.36 6.65 -5.52
C GLN A 468 15.64 5.33 -5.35
N PHE A 469 14.35 5.37 -5.04
CA PHE A 469 13.53 4.18 -4.82
C PHE A 469 13.41 3.37 -6.11
N HIS A 470 13.04 4.00 -7.23
CA HIS A 470 12.96 3.31 -8.52
C HIS A 470 14.30 2.78 -9.04
N LYS A 471 15.41 3.45 -8.71
CA LYS A 471 16.75 2.94 -9.05
C LYS A 471 17.08 1.63 -8.35
N ARG A 472 16.56 1.43 -7.13
CA ARG A 472 16.82 0.24 -6.32
C ARG A 472 15.79 -0.86 -6.51
N PHE A 473 14.52 -0.49 -6.70
CA PHE A 473 13.38 -1.40 -6.77
C PHE A 473 12.58 -1.19 -8.06
N PRO A 474 13.12 -1.57 -9.24
CA PRO A 474 12.58 -1.18 -10.54
C PRO A 474 11.16 -1.68 -10.88
N GLY A 475 10.51 -2.47 -10.01
CA GLY A 475 9.13 -2.94 -10.16
C GLY A 475 8.26 -2.77 -8.92
N THR A 476 8.68 -1.95 -7.95
CA THR A 476 7.88 -1.64 -6.76
C THR A 476 7.21 -0.28 -6.94
N LEU A 477 5.89 -0.22 -6.74
CA LEU A 477 5.07 0.96 -7.03
C LEU A 477 5.18 2.04 -5.94
N LEU A 478 5.14 3.30 -6.34
CA LEU A 478 4.91 4.47 -5.50
C LEU A 478 3.57 5.11 -5.89
N ILE A 479 2.62 5.13 -4.96
CA ILE A 479 1.25 5.59 -5.20
C ILE A 479 0.98 6.83 -4.35
N ALA A 480 0.40 7.87 -4.94
CA ALA A 480 0.05 9.11 -4.22
C ALA A 480 -1.47 9.27 -4.08
N GLU A 481 -1.93 9.59 -2.87
CA GLU A 481 -3.17 10.34 -2.70
C GLU A 481 -2.84 11.83 -2.59
N GLU A 482 -3.27 12.56 -3.61
CA GLU A 482 -3.07 13.99 -3.70
C GLU A 482 -4.39 14.61 -4.16
N SER A 483 -5.07 15.26 -3.21
CA SER A 483 -6.45 15.73 -3.33
C SER A 483 -6.58 17.16 -3.86
N THR A 484 -5.48 17.79 -4.29
CA THR A 484 -5.51 19.04 -5.04
C THR A 484 -5.24 18.80 -6.52
N ALA A 485 -5.21 19.88 -7.30
CA ALA A 485 -4.89 19.84 -8.72
C ALA A 485 -3.38 20.06 -8.97
N TRP A 486 -2.50 19.54 -8.11
CA TRP A 486 -1.06 19.61 -8.34
C TRP A 486 -0.74 18.86 -9.64
N PRO A 487 -0.03 19.48 -10.60
CA PRO A 487 0.22 18.88 -11.90
C PRO A 487 1.42 17.93 -11.88
N ASN A 488 1.39 16.92 -12.77
CA ASN A 488 2.49 16.00 -13.04
C ASN A 488 2.96 15.22 -11.79
N ILE A 489 2.02 14.73 -10.98
CA ILE A 489 2.33 13.87 -9.84
C ILE A 489 3.00 12.57 -10.32
N THR A 490 2.48 11.99 -11.39
CA THR A 490 2.99 10.75 -12.01
C THR A 490 3.99 10.98 -13.15
N GLY A 491 4.40 12.24 -13.36
CA GLY A 491 5.37 12.60 -14.39
C GLY A 491 6.83 12.38 -13.97
N ASP A 492 7.73 12.34 -14.95
CA ASP A 492 9.18 12.20 -14.74
C ASP A 492 9.74 13.35 -13.89
N VAL A 493 10.57 13.01 -12.90
CA VAL A 493 11.27 13.94 -12.02
C VAL A 493 12.14 14.92 -12.81
N GLU A 494 12.83 14.45 -13.85
CA GLU A 494 13.73 15.25 -14.69
C GLU A 494 12.95 16.27 -15.55
N GLU A 495 11.67 15.99 -15.84
CA GLU A 495 10.76 16.90 -16.55
C GLU A 495 9.91 17.76 -15.60
N GLY A 496 10.21 17.71 -14.30
CA GLY A 496 9.58 18.53 -13.27
C GLY A 496 8.40 17.89 -12.54
N GLY A 497 8.04 16.65 -12.87
CA GLY A 497 7.05 15.86 -12.12
C GLY A 497 7.56 15.38 -10.75
N LEU A 498 6.71 14.71 -9.97
CA LEU A 498 7.10 14.18 -8.67
C LEU A 498 7.63 12.73 -8.73
N GLY A 499 7.41 12.01 -9.83
CA GLY A 499 7.91 10.65 -10.02
C GLY A 499 7.11 9.57 -9.30
N PHE A 500 5.83 9.79 -8.99
CA PHE A 500 4.95 8.69 -8.56
C PHE A 500 4.55 7.82 -9.75
N ASP A 501 4.16 6.59 -9.50
CA ASP A 501 3.74 5.66 -10.56
C ASP A 501 2.24 5.75 -10.82
N LEU A 502 1.46 5.96 -9.76
CA LEU A 502 0.01 6.08 -9.80
C LEU A 502 -0.48 7.20 -8.88
N LYS A 503 -1.59 7.85 -9.27
CA LYS A 503 -2.32 8.81 -8.43
C LYS A 503 -3.75 8.34 -8.19
N TRP A 504 -4.23 8.42 -6.95
CA TRP A 504 -5.66 8.22 -6.67
C TRP A 504 -6.51 9.30 -7.36
N ASN A 505 -7.55 8.88 -8.08
CA ASN A 505 -8.46 9.79 -8.77
C ASN A 505 -9.59 10.27 -7.84
N MET A 506 -9.24 11.17 -6.93
CA MET A 506 -10.19 11.75 -5.96
C MET A 506 -11.31 12.54 -6.64
N GLY A 507 -11.05 13.14 -7.80
CA GLY A 507 -12.07 13.84 -8.59
C GLY A 507 -13.15 12.89 -9.11
N PHE A 508 -12.74 11.78 -9.74
CA PHE A 508 -13.67 10.74 -10.17
C PHE A 508 -14.46 10.17 -9.00
N MET A 509 -13.79 9.84 -7.88
CA MET A 509 -14.44 9.27 -6.71
C MET A 509 -15.57 10.19 -6.20
N ASN A 510 -15.29 11.47 -5.98
CA ASN A 510 -16.27 12.42 -5.46
C ASN A 510 -17.46 12.64 -6.42
N ASP A 511 -17.16 12.84 -7.71
CA ASP A 511 -18.18 13.03 -8.74
C ASP A 511 -19.06 11.78 -8.86
N PHE A 512 -18.43 10.60 -8.91
CA PHE A 512 -19.13 9.33 -9.09
C PHE A 512 -20.00 8.98 -7.89
N LEU A 513 -19.51 9.12 -6.66
CA LEU A 513 -20.31 8.90 -5.45
C LEU A 513 -21.49 9.87 -5.38
N SER A 514 -21.26 11.16 -5.60
CA SER A 514 -22.34 12.16 -5.62
C SER A 514 -23.42 11.83 -6.65
N TYR A 515 -23.01 11.37 -7.83
CA TYR A 515 -23.94 10.95 -8.87
C TYR A 515 -24.75 9.72 -8.46
N MET A 516 -24.10 8.72 -7.87
CA MET A 516 -24.77 7.49 -7.45
C MET A 516 -25.70 7.70 -6.25
N GLU A 517 -25.35 8.60 -5.31
CA GLU A 517 -26.20 9.01 -4.18
C GLU A 517 -27.43 9.82 -4.64
N THR A 518 -27.34 10.50 -5.79
CA THR A 518 -28.46 11.24 -6.36
C THR A 518 -29.59 10.29 -6.76
N ASP A 519 -30.82 10.59 -6.33
CA ASP A 519 -32.03 9.86 -6.73
C ASP A 519 -32.08 9.70 -8.26
N PRO A 520 -32.38 8.49 -8.79
CA PRO A 520 -32.35 8.23 -10.23
C PRO A 520 -33.12 9.24 -11.07
N PHE A 521 -34.24 9.78 -10.56
CA PHE A 521 -35.04 10.79 -11.27
C PHE A 521 -34.27 12.10 -11.51
N PHE A 522 -33.36 12.48 -10.62
CA PHE A 522 -32.59 13.73 -10.70
C PHE A 522 -31.22 13.57 -11.37
N ARG A 523 -30.74 12.34 -11.60
CA ARG A 523 -29.42 12.06 -12.18
C ARG A 523 -29.15 12.75 -13.52
N LYS A 524 -30.19 12.97 -14.33
CA LYS A 524 -30.06 13.73 -15.58
C LYS A 524 -29.53 15.16 -15.41
N GLY A 525 -29.80 15.79 -14.26
CA GLY A 525 -29.29 17.11 -13.91
C GLY A 525 -27.83 17.12 -13.46
N SER A 526 -27.29 15.96 -13.08
CA SER A 526 -25.93 15.76 -12.59
C SER A 526 -25.07 14.93 -13.54
N TYR A 527 -25.52 14.70 -14.78
CA TYR A 527 -24.89 13.79 -15.74
C TYR A 527 -23.43 14.12 -16.06
N ASN A 528 -23.02 15.39 -15.90
CA ASN A 528 -21.62 15.79 -16.04
C ASN A 528 -20.70 15.07 -15.05
N GLN A 529 -21.17 14.72 -13.84
CA GLN A 529 -20.38 14.00 -12.84
C GLN A 529 -19.95 12.61 -13.34
N LEU A 530 -20.72 11.96 -14.22
CA LEU A 530 -20.31 10.69 -14.82
C LEU A 530 -19.18 10.83 -15.86
N THR A 531 -19.14 11.95 -16.57
CA THR A 531 -18.37 12.09 -17.82
C THR A 531 -17.17 13.01 -17.69
N PHE A 532 -17.14 13.86 -16.67
CA PHE A 532 -16.13 14.91 -16.50
C PHE A 532 -14.72 14.35 -16.24
N SER A 533 -14.59 13.24 -15.50
CA SER A 533 -13.32 12.57 -15.23
C SER A 533 -12.53 12.29 -16.51
N MET A 534 -13.22 11.90 -17.59
CA MET A 534 -12.58 11.57 -18.87
C MET A 534 -11.94 12.77 -19.58
N ILE A 535 -12.23 14.01 -19.16
CA ILE A 535 -11.57 15.21 -19.70
C ILE A 535 -10.12 15.28 -19.25
N TYR A 536 -9.83 14.86 -18.01
CA TYR A 536 -8.48 14.92 -17.43
C TYR A 536 -7.88 13.53 -17.15
N ASN A 537 -8.59 12.42 -17.41
CA ASN A 537 -8.12 11.06 -17.09
C ASN A 537 -6.73 10.69 -17.64
N TYR A 538 -6.24 11.38 -18.66
CA TYR A 538 -4.92 11.15 -19.26
C TYR A 538 -3.88 12.21 -18.88
N SER A 539 -4.16 13.04 -17.87
CA SER A 539 -3.17 13.96 -17.31
C SER A 539 -2.24 13.29 -16.28
N GLU A 540 -2.66 12.15 -15.74
CA GLU A 540 -1.93 11.37 -14.74
C GLU A 540 -2.27 9.89 -14.92
N ASP A 541 -1.40 9.02 -14.42
CA ASP A 541 -1.67 7.58 -14.36
C ASP A 541 -2.59 7.27 -13.17
N PHE A 542 -3.90 7.38 -13.39
CA PHE A 542 -4.89 7.25 -12.31
C PHE A 542 -5.16 5.80 -11.85
N MET A 543 -5.37 5.66 -10.54
CA MET A 543 -6.08 4.57 -9.89
C MET A 543 -7.44 5.08 -9.41
N LEU A 544 -8.52 4.36 -9.74
CA LEU A 544 -9.86 4.64 -9.26
C LEU A 544 -10.05 3.98 -7.90
N VAL A 545 -10.52 4.75 -6.93
CA VAL A 545 -10.58 4.34 -5.53
C VAL A 545 -11.96 4.53 -4.95
N LEU A 546 -12.39 3.55 -4.15
CA LEU A 546 -13.50 3.62 -3.21
C LEU A 546 -12.96 3.10 -1.88
N SER A 547 -12.21 3.97 -1.18
CA SER A 547 -11.38 3.59 -0.03
C SER A 547 -12.16 3.58 1.30
N HIS A 548 -11.45 3.23 2.38
CA HIS A 548 -11.97 3.25 3.76
C HIS A 548 -12.58 4.60 4.17
N ASP A 549 -12.00 5.72 3.72
CA ASP A 549 -12.46 7.09 4.04
C ASP A 549 -13.88 7.39 3.56
N GLU A 550 -14.38 6.64 2.58
CA GLU A 550 -15.70 6.89 1.99
C GLU A 550 -16.85 6.14 2.66
N VAL A 551 -16.54 5.29 3.64
CA VAL A 551 -17.52 4.43 4.35
C VAL A 551 -17.47 4.58 5.87
N VAL A 552 -17.14 5.79 6.34
CA VAL A 552 -17.00 6.16 7.76
C VAL A 552 -17.58 7.55 8.03
N HIS A 553 -17.60 7.95 9.31
CA HIS A 553 -17.90 9.31 9.77
C HIS A 553 -19.25 9.89 9.28
N GLY A 554 -20.27 9.05 9.17
CA GLY A 554 -21.60 9.46 8.73
C GLY A 554 -21.79 9.51 7.22
N LYS A 555 -20.79 9.12 6.42
CA LYS A 555 -20.89 9.02 4.95
C LYS A 555 -21.72 7.82 4.49
N GLY A 556 -21.99 6.85 5.36
CA GLY A 556 -22.69 5.60 5.07
C GLY A 556 -21.83 4.56 4.36
N SER A 557 -22.19 3.29 4.49
CA SER A 557 -21.63 2.21 3.67
C SER A 557 -21.95 2.41 2.18
N MET A 558 -21.23 1.72 1.29
CA MET A 558 -21.52 1.78 -0.14
C MET A 558 -22.95 1.37 -0.49
N LEU A 559 -23.52 0.42 0.25
CA LEU A 559 -24.93 0.06 0.11
C LEU A 559 -25.84 1.17 0.65
N GLY A 560 -25.49 1.75 1.80
CA GLY A 560 -26.22 2.85 2.44
C GLY A 560 -26.38 4.07 1.54
N LYS A 561 -25.34 4.41 0.78
CA LYS A 561 -25.29 5.51 -0.19
C LYS A 561 -26.28 5.37 -1.34
N MET A 562 -26.64 4.15 -1.72
CA MET A 562 -27.50 3.92 -2.88
C MET A 562 -28.96 4.30 -2.58
N PRO A 563 -29.64 5.04 -3.49
CA PRO A 563 -31.07 5.31 -3.37
C PRO A 563 -31.90 4.05 -3.67
N GLY A 564 -33.04 3.92 -2.97
CA GLY A 564 -33.96 2.78 -3.03
C GLY A 564 -34.67 2.58 -1.69
N GLU A 565 -35.91 2.06 -1.71
CA GLU A 565 -36.67 1.76 -0.49
C GLU A 565 -36.29 0.39 0.10
N THR A 566 -35.86 -0.53 -0.76
CA THR A 566 -35.50 -1.91 -0.39
C THR A 566 -34.02 -2.18 -0.53
N PHE A 567 -33.52 -3.21 0.17
CA PHE A 567 -32.14 -3.66 0.06
C PHE A 567 -31.79 -4.15 -1.34
N GLU A 568 -32.74 -4.83 -2.00
CA GLU A 568 -32.56 -5.34 -3.35
C GLU A 568 -32.40 -4.22 -4.39
N GLU A 569 -33.16 -3.14 -4.27
CA GLU A 569 -33.03 -1.94 -5.11
C GLU A 569 -31.67 -1.25 -4.90
N LYS A 570 -31.26 -1.07 -3.63
CA LYS A 570 -29.96 -0.51 -3.30
C LYS A 570 -28.81 -1.37 -3.84
N ALA A 571 -28.92 -2.69 -3.70
CA ALA A 571 -27.94 -3.63 -4.23
C ALA A 571 -27.92 -3.63 -5.77
N GLN A 572 -29.06 -3.48 -6.45
CA GLN A 572 -29.11 -3.33 -7.90
C GLN A 572 -28.34 -2.08 -8.36
N ASN A 573 -28.57 -0.96 -7.67
CA ASN A 573 -27.86 0.30 -7.89
C ASN A 573 -26.34 0.15 -7.69
N LEU A 574 -25.94 -0.51 -6.59
CA LEU A 574 -24.54 -0.77 -6.28
C LEU A 574 -23.86 -1.65 -7.36
N ARG A 575 -24.52 -2.71 -7.84
CA ARG A 575 -23.96 -3.54 -8.93
C ARG A 575 -23.84 -2.74 -10.24
N ALA A 576 -24.79 -1.86 -10.55
CA ALA A 576 -24.68 -0.98 -11.72
C ALA A 576 -23.45 -0.05 -11.59
N ALA A 577 -23.25 0.55 -10.41
CA ALA A 577 -22.08 1.36 -10.09
C ALA A 577 -20.78 0.58 -10.26
N TYR A 578 -20.65 -0.60 -9.66
CA TYR A 578 -19.44 -1.41 -9.77
C TYR A 578 -19.13 -1.84 -11.20
N GLY A 579 -20.15 -2.16 -12.01
CA GLY A 579 -19.92 -2.44 -13.43
C GLY A 579 -19.30 -1.24 -14.17
N TYR A 580 -19.71 -0.01 -13.86
CA TYR A 580 -19.12 1.20 -14.44
C TYR A 580 -17.71 1.45 -13.90
N PHE A 581 -17.52 1.35 -12.59
CA PHE A 581 -16.22 1.53 -11.93
C PHE A 581 -15.15 0.57 -12.48
N TRP A 582 -15.48 -0.72 -12.64
CA TRP A 582 -14.55 -1.72 -13.18
C TRP A 582 -14.21 -1.51 -14.65
N THR A 583 -15.05 -0.79 -15.40
CA THR A 583 -14.87 -0.61 -16.85
C THR A 583 -14.39 0.77 -17.27
N HIS A 584 -14.47 1.77 -16.39
CA HIS A 584 -13.81 3.06 -16.57
C HIS A 584 -12.28 2.89 -16.65
N PRO A 585 -11.52 3.68 -17.43
CA PRO A 585 -10.05 3.61 -17.44
C PRO A 585 -9.42 3.89 -16.06
N GLY A 586 -8.30 3.23 -15.77
CA GLY A 586 -7.52 3.33 -14.52
C GLY A 586 -7.59 2.06 -13.65
N LYS A 587 -6.61 1.85 -12.76
CA LYS A 587 -6.60 0.68 -11.84
C LYS A 587 -7.72 0.73 -10.81
N LYS A 588 -7.98 -0.37 -10.11
CA LYS A 588 -9.14 -0.53 -9.22
C LYS A 588 -8.70 -0.73 -7.78
N LEU A 589 -9.28 0.03 -6.85
CA LEU A 589 -9.17 -0.22 -5.43
C LEU A 589 -10.57 -0.18 -4.78
N LEU A 590 -10.87 -1.20 -4.00
CA LEU A 590 -12.09 -1.31 -3.21
C LEU A 590 -11.74 -1.70 -1.77
N PHE A 591 -12.31 -1.00 -0.79
CA PHE A 591 -12.10 -1.33 0.62
C PHE A 591 -12.92 -2.54 1.06
N MET A 592 -12.38 -3.26 2.04
CA MET A 592 -13.01 -4.41 2.67
C MET A 592 -14.45 -4.12 3.16
N GLY A 593 -15.34 -5.10 3.00
CA GLY A 593 -16.76 -4.95 3.35
C GLY A 593 -17.62 -4.43 2.19
N GLN A 594 -17.07 -3.58 1.32
CA GLN A 594 -17.83 -2.99 0.22
C GLN A 594 -18.20 -4.04 -0.85
N ASP A 595 -17.34 -5.04 -1.06
CA ASP A 595 -17.49 -6.08 -2.08
C ASP A 595 -18.64 -7.05 -1.84
N PHE A 596 -19.11 -7.19 -0.59
CA PHE A 596 -20.32 -7.93 -0.26
C PHE A 596 -21.47 -7.03 0.22
N ALA A 597 -21.35 -5.72 -0.02
CA ALA A 597 -22.34 -4.72 0.38
C ALA A 597 -22.63 -4.73 1.88
N GLN A 598 -21.59 -4.58 2.71
CA GLN A 598 -21.75 -4.37 4.14
C GLN A 598 -22.79 -3.27 4.43
N TYR A 599 -23.58 -3.46 5.48
CA TYR A 599 -24.68 -2.56 5.77
C TYR A 599 -24.21 -1.35 6.58
N ASP A 600 -23.55 -1.59 7.71
CA ASP A 600 -23.05 -0.53 8.56
C ASP A 600 -21.75 0.08 8.00
N GLU A 601 -21.49 1.32 8.41
CA GLU A 601 -20.19 1.95 8.21
C GLU A 601 -19.07 1.07 8.78
N TRP A 602 -17.88 1.20 8.21
CA TRP A 602 -16.72 0.52 8.77
C TRP A 602 -16.44 1.05 10.19
N SER A 603 -16.10 0.13 11.09
CA SER A 603 -15.56 0.45 12.41
C SER A 603 -14.29 -0.35 12.64
N GLU A 604 -13.21 0.32 13.00
CA GLU A 604 -11.95 -0.31 13.37
C GLU A 604 -12.06 -1.19 14.61
N SER A 605 -13.06 -0.93 15.46
CA SER A 605 -13.29 -1.59 16.76
C SER A 605 -13.92 -2.99 16.67
N GLN A 606 -14.40 -3.40 15.49
CA GLN A 606 -15.15 -4.66 15.29
C GLN A 606 -14.63 -5.39 14.05
N GLU A 607 -15.01 -6.66 13.89
CA GLU A 607 -14.78 -7.36 12.62
C GLU A 607 -15.85 -6.96 11.59
N LEU A 608 -15.57 -7.23 10.31
CA LEU A 608 -16.55 -7.08 9.24
C LEU A 608 -17.80 -7.94 9.49
N GLU A 609 -18.94 -7.51 8.94
CA GLU A 609 -20.23 -8.18 9.12
C GLU A 609 -20.36 -9.46 8.26
N TRP A 610 -19.48 -10.44 8.48
CA TRP A 610 -19.38 -11.66 7.68
C TRP A 610 -20.69 -12.48 7.63
N ASN A 611 -21.53 -12.37 8.66
CA ASN A 611 -22.85 -12.99 8.72
C ASN A 611 -23.82 -12.49 7.64
N LEU A 612 -23.58 -11.31 7.03
CA LEU A 612 -24.41 -10.80 5.94
C LEU A 612 -24.38 -11.71 4.70
N LEU A 613 -23.31 -12.49 4.52
CA LEU A 613 -23.18 -13.45 3.41
C LEU A 613 -24.15 -14.63 3.48
N GLU A 614 -24.86 -14.82 4.59
CA GLU A 614 -25.97 -15.78 4.68
C GLU A 614 -27.22 -15.33 3.90
N TYR A 615 -27.33 -14.04 3.60
CA TYR A 615 -28.47 -13.48 2.88
C TYR A 615 -28.18 -13.34 1.37
N PRO A 616 -29.13 -13.73 0.49
CA PRO A 616 -28.92 -13.72 -0.96
C PRO A 616 -28.53 -12.36 -1.57
N VAL A 617 -28.98 -11.25 -0.99
CA VAL A 617 -28.72 -9.90 -1.53
C VAL A 617 -27.23 -9.53 -1.45
N HIS A 618 -26.61 -9.72 -0.30
CA HIS A 618 -25.17 -9.49 -0.08
C HIS A 618 -24.33 -10.49 -0.86
N LYS A 619 -24.75 -11.77 -0.85
CA LYS A 619 -24.08 -12.82 -1.61
C LYS A 619 -24.10 -12.55 -3.11
N GLY A 620 -25.21 -11.99 -3.62
CA GLY A 620 -25.34 -11.60 -5.03
C GLY A 620 -24.41 -10.46 -5.44
N VAL A 621 -24.15 -9.48 -4.55
CA VAL A 621 -23.15 -8.43 -4.79
C VAL A 621 -21.73 -9.01 -4.77
N GLN A 622 -21.38 -9.84 -3.77
CA GLN A 622 -20.09 -10.52 -3.71
C GLN A 622 -19.83 -11.36 -4.97
N ASP A 623 -20.82 -12.17 -5.38
CA ASP A 623 -20.71 -12.99 -6.58
C ASP A 623 -20.54 -12.15 -7.86
N PHE A 624 -21.14 -10.96 -7.92
CA PHE A 624 -20.97 -10.03 -9.03
C PHE A 624 -19.57 -9.42 -9.04
N VAL A 625 -19.04 -8.96 -7.90
CA VAL A 625 -17.68 -8.40 -7.80
C VAL A 625 -16.63 -9.46 -8.15
N ARG A 626 -16.77 -10.69 -7.65
CA ARG A 626 -15.90 -11.81 -8.03
C ARG A 626 -15.86 -12.03 -9.53
N ASP A 627 -17.04 -12.11 -10.14
CA ASP A 627 -17.13 -12.41 -11.56
C ASP A 627 -16.70 -11.20 -12.42
N LEU A 628 -16.88 -9.97 -11.94
CA LEU A 628 -16.29 -8.76 -12.52
C LEU A 628 -14.76 -8.82 -12.49
N ASN A 629 -14.15 -9.22 -11.36
CA ASN A 629 -12.72 -9.42 -11.27
C ASN A 629 -12.22 -10.48 -12.26
N ALA A 630 -12.97 -11.58 -12.43
CA ALA A 630 -12.64 -12.58 -13.43
C ALA A 630 -12.70 -12.02 -14.87
N VAL A 631 -13.71 -11.20 -15.19
CA VAL A 631 -13.80 -10.51 -16.50
C VAL A 631 -12.64 -9.52 -16.66
N TYR A 632 -12.36 -8.71 -15.66
CA TYR A 632 -11.26 -7.74 -15.64
C TYR A 632 -9.92 -8.40 -15.95
N ARG A 633 -9.57 -9.47 -15.23
CA ARG A 633 -8.30 -10.18 -15.40
C ARG A 633 -8.13 -10.86 -16.76
N THR A 634 -9.22 -11.28 -17.38
CA THR A 634 -9.18 -12.07 -18.62
C THR A 634 -9.30 -11.22 -19.90
N HIS A 635 -9.61 -9.93 -19.79
CA HIS A 635 -9.84 -9.05 -20.94
C HIS A 635 -8.89 -7.83 -20.90
N PRO A 636 -7.77 -7.86 -21.65
CA PRO A 636 -6.76 -6.79 -21.68
C PRO A 636 -7.29 -5.39 -21.99
N ALA A 637 -8.37 -5.28 -22.75
CA ALA A 637 -9.02 -3.99 -23.04
C ALA A 637 -9.40 -3.19 -21.79
N LEU A 638 -9.58 -3.84 -20.64
CA LEU A 638 -9.95 -3.19 -19.38
C LEU A 638 -8.77 -2.63 -18.59
N TRP A 639 -7.52 -2.94 -18.96
CA TRP A 639 -6.35 -2.55 -18.16
C TRP A 639 -5.07 -2.24 -18.94
N GLN A 640 -4.87 -2.78 -20.13
CA GLN A 640 -3.62 -2.66 -20.87
C GLN A 640 -3.37 -1.23 -21.37
N GLU A 641 -4.44 -0.57 -21.80
CA GLU A 641 -4.43 0.77 -22.39
C GLU A 641 -5.12 1.79 -21.46
N ASP A 642 -5.06 1.61 -20.13
CA ASP A 642 -5.70 2.53 -19.16
C ASP A 642 -5.20 3.98 -19.29
N TYR A 643 -3.93 4.15 -19.67
CA TYR A 643 -3.23 5.44 -19.72
C TYR A 643 -3.00 5.95 -21.14
N VAL A 644 -3.61 5.29 -22.13
CA VAL A 644 -3.48 5.63 -23.55
C VAL A 644 -4.86 6.06 -24.06
N PRO A 645 -5.03 7.28 -24.60
CA PRO A 645 -6.32 7.78 -25.07
C PRO A 645 -7.04 6.83 -26.04
N GLU A 646 -6.31 6.12 -26.89
CA GLU A 646 -6.82 5.16 -27.86
C GLU A 646 -7.52 3.95 -27.21
N GLY A 647 -7.22 3.64 -25.94
CA GLY A 647 -7.82 2.55 -25.16
C GLY A 647 -9.28 2.75 -24.79
N PHE A 648 -9.80 3.98 -24.93
CA PHE A 648 -11.18 4.34 -24.61
C PHE A 648 -11.83 5.11 -25.77
N GLU A 649 -13.15 4.97 -25.92
CA GLU A 649 -13.91 5.80 -26.86
C GLU A 649 -15.38 5.91 -26.47
N TRP A 650 -15.89 7.12 -26.30
CA TRP A 650 -17.33 7.32 -26.19
C TRP A 650 -18.03 6.89 -27.48
N ILE A 651 -19.03 6.02 -27.38
CA ILE A 651 -20.00 5.82 -28.46
C ILE A 651 -21.00 6.96 -28.40
N ASN A 652 -21.59 7.14 -27.22
CA ASN A 652 -22.53 8.22 -26.97
C ASN A 652 -22.52 8.57 -25.47
N CYS A 653 -22.24 9.84 -25.18
CA CYS A 653 -22.29 10.44 -23.85
C CYS A 653 -23.26 11.64 -23.83
N SER A 654 -24.32 11.59 -24.64
CA SER A 654 -25.36 12.64 -24.74
C SER A 654 -26.73 12.18 -24.24
N TYR A 655 -26.86 10.90 -23.84
CA TYR A 655 -28.07 10.29 -23.26
C TYR A 655 -28.28 10.71 -21.79
N HIS A 656 -28.19 12.01 -21.53
CA HIS A 656 -28.37 12.56 -20.19
C HIS A 656 -29.82 12.46 -19.70
N GLU A 657 -30.81 12.61 -20.58
CA GLU A 657 -32.24 12.46 -20.21
C GLU A 657 -32.55 11.03 -19.74
N GLU A 658 -31.89 10.03 -20.31
CA GLU A 658 -32.02 8.62 -19.94
C GLU A 658 -30.97 8.15 -18.91
N SER A 659 -30.05 9.02 -18.49
CA SER A 659 -28.94 8.67 -17.57
C SER A 659 -28.14 7.44 -18.05
N MET A 660 -27.89 7.36 -19.36
CA MET A 660 -27.16 6.25 -19.98
C MET A 660 -25.80 6.69 -20.51
N VAL A 661 -24.82 5.81 -20.42
CA VAL A 661 -23.51 5.99 -21.05
C VAL A 661 -23.11 4.73 -21.81
N MET A 662 -22.52 4.93 -22.99
CA MET A 662 -22.08 3.86 -23.87
C MET A 662 -20.69 4.17 -24.41
N PHE A 663 -19.75 3.26 -24.21
CA PHE A 663 -18.36 3.45 -24.60
C PHE A 663 -17.67 2.13 -24.95
N LEU A 664 -16.52 2.26 -25.60
CA LEU A 664 -15.63 1.17 -25.94
C LEU A 664 -14.41 1.17 -25.02
N ARG A 665 -13.98 -0.04 -24.66
CA ARG A 665 -12.64 -0.31 -24.14
C ARG A 665 -11.90 -1.15 -25.17
N LYS A 666 -10.65 -0.80 -25.47
CA LYS A 666 -9.91 -1.29 -26.64
C LYS A 666 -8.48 -1.67 -26.29
N THR A 667 -7.94 -2.57 -27.10
CA THR A 667 -6.50 -2.78 -27.31
C THR A 667 -6.20 -2.56 -28.79
N GLU A 668 -4.96 -2.80 -29.22
CA GLU A 668 -4.61 -2.86 -30.63
C GLU A 668 -5.36 -3.96 -31.42
N LYS A 669 -5.90 -4.99 -30.74
CA LYS A 669 -6.59 -6.11 -31.38
C LYS A 669 -8.10 -5.88 -31.43
N PRO A 670 -8.73 -5.80 -32.62
CA PRO A 670 -10.16 -5.58 -32.74
C PRO A 670 -11.03 -6.62 -32.04
N GLU A 671 -10.59 -7.89 -31.97
CA GLU A 671 -11.30 -8.98 -31.29
C GLU A 671 -11.34 -8.88 -29.76
N GLU A 672 -10.51 -8.02 -29.16
CA GLU A 672 -10.48 -7.73 -27.72
C GLU A 672 -11.36 -6.53 -27.36
N THR A 673 -11.97 -5.85 -28.35
CA THR A 673 -12.83 -4.68 -28.10
C THR A 673 -14.05 -5.04 -27.26
N LEU A 674 -14.28 -4.26 -26.21
CA LEU A 674 -15.45 -4.37 -25.35
C LEU A 674 -16.38 -3.16 -25.56
N LEU A 675 -17.68 -3.44 -25.64
CA LEU A 675 -18.75 -2.46 -25.57
C LEU A 675 -19.32 -2.46 -24.15
N ILE A 676 -19.33 -1.29 -23.52
CA ILE A 676 -19.90 -1.08 -22.20
C ILE A 676 -21.18 -0.27 -22.38
N VAL A 677 -22.25 -0.75 -21.74
CA VAL A 677 -23.54 -0.07 -21.71
C VAL A 677 -23.99 0.01 -20.26
N SER A 678 -24.08 1.23 -19.74
CA SER A 678 -24.59 1.50 -18.40
C SER A 678 -25.86 2.34 -18.47
N ASN A 679 -26.86 1.91 -17.71
CA ASN A 679 -28.13 2.59 -17.51
C ASN A 679 -28.32 2.84 -16.02
N PHE A 680 -28.33 4.12 -15.64
CA PHE A 680 -28.47 4.55 -14.25
C PHE A 680 -29.87 5.05 -13.91
N ASP A 681 -30.86 4.80 -14.78
CA ASP A 681 -32.27 5.09 -14.58
C ASP A 681 -33.07 3.79 -14.29
N ASN A 682 -34.26 3.96 -13.74
CA ASN A 682 -35.22 2.90 -13.41
C ASN A 682 -36.03 2.42 -14.62
N VAL A 683 -35.71 2.91 -15.83
CA VAL A 683 -36.39 2.57 -17.08
C VAL A 683 -35.54 1.60 -17.90
N ALA A 684 -36.11 0.44 -18.26
CA ALA A 684 -35.46 -0.52 -19.14
C ALA A 684 -35.72 -0.22 -20.63
N HIS A 685 -34.73 -0.49 -21.48
CA HIS A 685 -34.79 -0.26 -22.92
C HIS A 685 -34.60 -1.57 -23.71
N PRO A 686 -35.69 -2.27 -24.08
CA PRO A 686 -35.62 -3.49 -24.87
C PRO A 686 -35.28 -3.19 -26.34
N LYS A 687 -34.43 -4.02 -26.95
CA LYS A 687 -33.98 -3.87 -28.35
C LYS A 687 -33.47 -2.45 -28.68
N PHE A 688 -32.71 -1.87 -27.76
CA PHE A 688 -32.06 -0.59 -27.96
C PHE A 688 -30.92 -0.72 -28.96
N ARG A 689 -30.83 0.22 -29.90
CA ARG A 689 -29.82 0.21 -30.95
C ARG A 689 -28.59 0.99 -30.51
N VAL A 690 -27.43 0.37 -30.61
CA VAL A 690 -26.13 0.96 -30.27
C VAL A 690 -25.19 0.88 -31.47
N GLY A 691 -24.54 1.98 -31.83
CA GLY A 691 -23.53 2.01 -32.88
C GLY A 691 -22.27 1.23 -32.50
N VAL A 692 -21.70 0.48 -33.44
CA VAL A 692 -20.48 -0.33 -33.23
C VAL A 692 -19.44 -0.04 -34.32
N PRO A 693 -18.13 -0.11 -34.00
CA PRO A 693 -17.07 0.38 -34.89
C PRO A 693 -16.88 -0.44 -36.16
N PHE A 694 -17.25 -1.72 -36.13
CA PHE A 694 -17.08 -2.65 -37.25
C PHE A 694 -18.18 -3.71 -37.27
N MET A 695 -18.31 -4.41 -38.39
CA MET A 695 -19.20 -5.57 -38.50
C MET A 695 -18.77 -6.67 -37.52
N CYS A 696 -19.59 -6.93 -36.50
CA CYS A 696 -19.24 -7.83 -35.40
C CYS A 696 -20.42 -8.69 -34.92
N THR A 697 -20.13 -9.58 -33.99
CA THR A 697 -21.10 -10.11 -33.04
C THR A 697 -20.81 -9.56 -31.66
N ALA A 698 -21.81 -9.00 -30.99
CA ALA A 698 -21.75 -8.58 -29.59
C ALA A 698 -22.27 -9.71 -28.69
N LYS A 699 -21.45 -10.18 -27.74
CA LYS A 699 -21.86 -11.21 -26.76
C LYS A 699 -21.67 -10.66 -25.36
N ALA A 700 -22.73 -10.65 -24.55
CA ALA A 700 -22.62 -10.24 -23.15
C ALA A 700 -21.69 -11.21 -22.39
N LEU A 701 -20.63 -10.65 -21.81
CA LEU A 701 -19.73 -11.35 -20.90
C LEU A 701 -20.36 -11.45 -19.51
N ILE A 702 -20.88 -10.32 -19.02
CA ILE A 702 -21.50 -10.17 -17.71
C ILE A 702 -22.51 -9.02 -17.76
N SER A 703 -23.62 -9.15 -17.01
CA SER A 703 -24.52 -8.04 -16.70
C SER A 703 -24.76 -7.96 -15.21
N SER A 704 -24.79 -6.75 -14.65
CA SER A 704 -25.20 -6.53 -13.25
C SER A 704 -26.66 -6.93 -12.99
N ASP A 705 -27.46 -7.11 -14.04
CA ASP A 705 -28.84 -7.59 -14.01
C ASP A 705 -28.96 -9.13 -14.13
N ASP A 706 -27.85 -9.88 -14.21
CA ASP A 706 -27.95 -11.34 -14.28
C ASP A 706 -28.68 -11.90 -13.04
N ALA A 707 -29.60 -12.85 -13.26
CA ALA A 707 -30.46 -13.38 -12.18
C ALA A 707 -29.67 -14.01 -11.03
N ARG A 708 -28.45 -14.51 -11.30
CA ARG A 708 -27.55 -15.05 -10.27
C ARG A 708 -27.06 -14.01 -9.26
N TYR A 709 -27.10 -12.73 -9.61
CA TYR A 709 -26.74 -11.62 -8.73
C TYR A 709 -27.96 -10.95 -8.09
N GLY A 710 -29.17 -11.47 -8.33
CA GLY A 710 -30.43 -10.88 -7.89
C GLY A 710 -31.06 -9.88 -8.87
N GLY A 711 -30.60 -9.84 -10.13
CA GLY A 711 -31.26 -9.05 -11.18
C GLY A 711 -32.40 -9.79 -11.89
N THR A 712 -32.97 -9.17 -12.92
CA THR A 712 -34.12 -9.72 -13.67
C THR A 712 -33.73 -10.78 -14.71
N GLY A 713 -32.46 -10.79 -15.15
CA GLY A 713 -31.95 -11.67 -16.18
C GLY A 713 -32.43 -11.30 -17.59
N ALA A 714 -32.66 -10.02 -17.86
CA ALA A 714 -33.17 -9.57 -19.15
C ALA A 714 -32.11 -9.65 -20.27
N VAL A 715 -30.82 -9.54 -19.94
CA VAL A 715 -29.71 -9.66 -20.90
C VAL A 715 -29.48 -11.12 -21.29
N LYS A 716 -29.36 -11.39 -22.59
CA LYS A 716 -29.00 -12.70 -23.10
C LYS A 716 -27.51 -12.79 -23.41
N HIS A 717 -26.84 -13.83 -22.91
CA HIS A 717 -25.44 -14.12 -23.26
C HIS A 717 -25.25 -14.79 -24.64
N THR A 718 -26.25 -14.68 -25.52
CA THR A 718 -26.16 -15.10 -26.92
C THR A 718 -25.51 -14.03 -27.77
N ALA A 719 -24.85 -14.39 -28.86
CA ALA A 719 -24.25 -13.43 -29.77
C ALA A 719 -25.31 -12.65 -30.59
N HIS A 720 -25.32 -11.33 -30.48
CA HIS A 720 -26.11 -10.39 -31.27
C HIS A 720 -25.30 -9.94 -32.48
N LYS A 721 -25.78 -10.21 -33.70
CA LYS A 721 -25.06 -9.83 -34.92
C LYS A 721 -25.34 -8.37 -35.27
N ALA A 722 -24.29 -7.58 -35.47
CA ALA A 722 -24.41 -6.22 -35.98
C ALA A 722 -25.03 -6.21 -37.40
N VAL A 723 -25.67 -5.11 -37.74
CA VAL A 723 -26.23 -4.85 -39.07
C VAL A 723 -25.65 -3.57 -39.63
N ARG A 724 -25.64 -3.43 -40.96
CA ARG A 724 -25.30 -2.17 -41.61
C ARG A 724 -26.47 -1.20 -41.46
N ALA A 725 -26.32 -0.25 -40.56
CA ALA A 725 -27.28 0.80 -40.27
C ALA A 725 -26.49 1.99 -39.71
N ASP A 726 -26.64 3.16 -40.33
CA ASP A 726 -25.99 4.37 -39.85
C ASP A 726 -26.65 4.80 -38.53
N TRP A 727 -25.88 4.73 -37.43
CA TRP A 727 -26.35 4.99 -36.06
C TRP A 727 -25.16 5.39 -35.16
N ASP A 728 -25.36 6.33 -34.22
CA ASP A 728 -24.27 6.91 -33.40
C ASP A 728 -23.03 7.27 -34.24
N GLU A 729 -23.23 7.90 -35.40
CA GLU A 729 -22.17 8.28 -36.35
C GLU A 729 -21.31 7.10 -36.88
N ARG A 730 -21.80 5.86 -36.73
CA ARG A 730 -21.13 4.63 -37.14
C ARG A 730 -21.93 3.89 -38.20
N LYS A 731 -21.24 3.13 -39.06
CA LYS A 731 -21.84 2.40 -40.22
C LYS A 731 -22.59 1.13 -39.82
N TYR A 732 -22.33 0.63 -38.61
CA TYR A 732 -22.87 -0.62 -38.09
C TYR A 732 -23.51 -0.37 -36.75
N ALA A 733 -24.56 -1.14 -36.44
CA ALA A 733 -25.24 -1.07 -35.16
C ALA A 733 -25.69 -2.45 -34.72
N VAL A 734 -25.85 -2.64 -33.41
CA VAL A 734 -26.39 -3.85 -32.80
C VAL A 734 -27.60 -3.49 -31.93
N ASP A 735 -28.62 -4.35 -31.95
CA ASP A 735 -29.78 -4.21 -31.08
C ASP A 735 -29.56 -5.11 -29.83
N VAL A 736 -29.50 -4.47 -28.66
CA VAL A 736 -29.26 -5.11 -27.35
C VAL A 736 -30.38 -4.76 -26.37
N ASP A 737 -30.58 -5.59 -25.35
CA ASP A 737 -31.50 -5.29 -24.26
C ASP A 737 -30.71 -4.57 -23.15
N ILE A 738 -31.22 -3.44 -22.68
CA ILE A 738 -30.59 -2.63 -21.62
C ILE A 738 -31.53 -2.59 -20.41
N PRO A 739 -31.28 -3.40 -19.37
CA PRO A 739 -32.08 -3.39 -18.15
C PRO A 739 -32.02 -2.05 -17.43
N ALA A 740 -33.03 -1.77 -16.62
CA ALA A 740 -33.02 -0.67 -15.67
C ALA A 740 -31.89 -0.87 -14.64
N MET A 741 -31.26 0.23 -14.21
CA MET A 741 -30.22 0.25 -13.19
C MET A 741 -29.19 -0.87 -13.37
N SER A 742 -28.51 -0.87 -14.51
CA SER A 742 -27.59 -1.95 -14.87
C SER A 742 -26.39 -1.49 -15.68
N THR A 743 -25.29 -2.24 -15.56
CA THR A 743 -24.14 -2.16 -16.45
C THR A 743 -23.90 -3.52 -17.09
N THR A 744 -23.70 -3.53 -18.41
CA THR A 744 -23.44 -4.75 -19.18
C THR A 744 -22.18 -4.60 -20.02
N ILE A 745 -21.32 -5.61 -19.99
CA ILE A 745 -20.08 -5.68 -20.76
C ILE A 745 -20.27 -6.67 -21.91
N TYR A 746 -20.14 -6.20 -23.14
CA TYR A 746 -20.23 -7.02 -24.35
C TYR A 746 -18.86 -7.16 -25.01
N GLN A 747 -18.47 -8.38 -25.36
CA GLN A 747 -17.33 -8.58 -26.26
C GLN A 747 -17.78 -8.41 -27.71
N LEU A 748 -17.03 -7.62 -28.48
CA LEU A 748 -17.26 -7.42 -29.91
C LEU A 748 -16.28 -8.27 -30.71
N THR A 749 -16.76 -9.34 -31.34
CA THR A 749 -15.93 -10.18 -32.21
C THR A 749 -16.17 -9.82 -33.68
N PRO A 750 -15.15 -9.41 -34.45
CA PRO A 750 -15.29 -9.15 -35.89
C PRO A 750 -15.93 -10.33 -36.63
N CYS A 751 -16.83 -10.04 -37.57
CA CYS A 751 -17.47 -11.07 -38.38
C CYS A 751 -17.67 -10.64 -39.83
N ALA A 752 -17.81 -11.61 -40.73
CA ALA A 752 -18.00 -11.34 -42.15
C ALA A 752 -19.30 -10.57 -42.41
N GLU A 753 -19.21 -9.52 -43.22
CA GLU A 753 -20.39 -8.85 -43.75
C GLU A 753 -21.27 -9.86 -44.50
N PRO A 754 -22.60 -9.83 -44.28
CA PRO A 754 -23.49 -10.62 -45.11
C PRO A 754 -23.36 -10.16 -46.56
N THR A 755 -22.89 -11.05 -47.44
CA THR A 755 -22.82 -10.80 -48.89
C THR A 755 -24.20 -10.34 -49.38
N SER A 756 -24.28 -9.10 -49.87
CA SER A 756 -25.52 -8.62 -50.46
C SER A 756 -25.81 -9.47 -51.71
N LYS A 757 -26.92 -10.21 -51.71
CA LYS A 757 -27.48 -10.68 -52.97
C LYS A 757 -27.98 -9.43 -53.68
N ALA A 758 -27.25 -9.00 -54.71
CA ALA A 758 -27.68 -7.93 -55.61
C ALA A 758 -29.14 -8.18 -56.04
N PRO A 759 -30.01 -7.17 -56.08
CA PRO A 759 -31.36 -7.34 -56.60
C PRO A 759 -31.26 -7.87 -58.03
N ALA A 760 -31.89 -9.02 -58.30
CA ALA A 760 -31.99 -9.54 -59.64
C ALA A 760 -32.55 -8.44 -60.55
N ALA A 761 -31.74 -8.01 -61.53
CA ALA A 761 -32.14 -7.06 -62.55
C ALA A 761 -33.45 -7.54 -63.19
N LYS A 762 -34.55 -6.82 -62.94
CA LYS A 762 -35.80 -6.99 -63.69
C LYS A 762 -35.51 -6.61 -65.14
N LYS A 763 -35.30 -7.62 -65.99
CA LYS A 763 -35.36 -7.45 -67.45
C LYS A 763 -36.75 -6.95 -67.83
N SER A 764 -36.78 -5.74 -68.38
CA SER A 764 -37.93 -5.15 -69.05
C SER A 764 -38.30 -6.00 -70.28
N ALA A 765 -39.52 -6.51 -70.30
CA ALA A 765 -40.13 -7.08 -71.49
C ALA A 765 -41.27 -6.15 -71.93
N VAL A 766 -40.97 -5.32 -72.93
CA VAL A 766 -41.95 -4.56 -73.69
C VAL A 766 -42.70 -5.53 -74.62
N LYS A 767 -44.02 -5.61 -74.49
CA LYS A 767 -44.88 -6.05 -75.61
C LYS A 767 -46.30 -5.47 -75.53
N LYS A 768 -46.48 -4.42 -76.33
CA LYS A 768 -47.63 -4.07 -77.19
C LYS A 768 -49.03 -4.53 -76.76
N THR A 769 -49.81 -3.57 -76.28
CA THR A 769 -51.27 -3.53 -76.31
C THR A 769 -51.74 -2.82 -77.58
N ALA A 770 -52.42 -3.53 -78.48
CA ALA A 770 -53.38 -2.98 -79.43
C ALA A 770 -54.16 -4.15 -80.06
N GLU A 771 -55.37 -4.43 -79.55
CA GLU A 771 -56.61 -4.51 -80.33
C GLU A 771 -57.80 -4.99 -79.47
N LYS A 772 -58.76 -4.06 -79.32
CA LYS A 772 -60.22 -4.23 -79.45
C LYS A 772 -60.91 -5.33 -78.64
N GLU A 773 -61.66 -4.94 -77.61
CA GLU A 773 -63.12 -4.72 -77.69
C GLU A 773 -63.89 -6.00 -78.04
N ALA A 774 -64.62 -6.59 -77.08
CA ALA A 774 -65.98 -6.12 -76.79
C ALA A 774 -66.69 -7.01 -75.74
N VAL A 775 -67.65 -6.37 -75.08
CA VAL A 775 -68.84 -6.94 -74.42
C VAL A 775 -68.74 -7.26 -72.93
N LYS A 776 -68.80 -6.16 -72.18
CA LYS A 776 -69.71 -5.96 -71.03
C LYS A 776 -71.11 -6.56 -71.33
N LYS A 777 -71.52 -7.63 -70.64
CA LYS A 777 -72.94 -7.97 -70.40
C LYS A 777 -73.07 -8.83 -69.13
N GLN A 778 -73.66 -8.25 -68.10
CA GLN A 778 -74.10 -8.94 -66.88
C GLN A 778 -75.34 -9.82 -67.14
N ARG A 779 -75.49 -10.86 -66.30
CA ARG A 779 -76.68 -11.72 -66.05
C ARG A 779 -77.05 -12.62 -67.25
N THR A 780 -77.15 -13.94 -67.14
CA THR A 780 -78.00 -14.71 -66.22
C THR A 780 -77.77 -16.23 -66.42
N LYS A 781 -78.10 -17.05 -65.41
CA LYS A 781 -78.46 -18.49 -65.42
C LYS A 781 -77.36 -19.57 -65.51
N ARG A 782 -77.01 -20.11 -64.33
CA ARG A 782 -77.35 -21.45 -63.79
C ARG A 782 -77.52 -22.62 -64.77
N ILE A 783 -76.95 -23.77 -64.37
CA ILE A 783 -77.22 -25.20 -64.70
C ILE A 783 -76.20 -25.84 -65.69
N VAL A 784 -75.57 -27.01 -65.51
CA VAL A 784 -75.41 -28.05 -64.46
C VAL A 784 -74.34 -29.05 -64.99
N LYS A 785 -73.60 -29.71 -64.07
CA LYS A 785 -72.91 -31.03 -64.13
C LYS A 785 -71.63 -31.26 -64.97
N LYS A 786 -70.60 -31.65 -64.18
CA LYS A 786 -69.77 -32.89 -64.26
C LYS A 786 -68.95 -33.08 -65.55
N ALA A 787 -67.66 -33.46 -65.54
CA ALA A 787 -66.93 -34.30 -64.61
C ALA A 787 -65.41 -34.29 -64.95
N ILE A 788 -64.57 -34.73 -64.00
CA ILE A 788 -63.30 -35.51 -64.21
C ILE A 788 -62.09 -34.70 -64.77
N ALA A 789 -60.85 -34.76 -64.29
CA ALA A 789 -60.17 -35.51 -63.22
C ALA A 789 -58.90 -34.75 -62.78
N LYS A 790 -58.51 -34.94 -61.52
CA LYS A 790 -57.15 -34.73 -61.01
C LYS A 790 -56.72 -36.04 -60.35
N GLU A 791 -55.61 -36.61 -60.81
CA GLU A 791 -54.85 -37.61 -60.07
C GLU A 791 -53.50 -37.00 -59.67
N ALA A 792 -53.22 -37.06 -58.37
CA ALA A 792 -51.89 -37.27 -57.80
C ALA A 792 -51.88 -38.76 -57.30
N PRO A 793 -50.90 -39.32 -56.57
CA PRO A 793 -49.58 -38.82 -56.14
C PRO A 793 -48.47 -39.93 -56.16
N LYS A 794 -47.31 -39.66 -55.52
CA LYS A 794 -46.49 -40.55 -54.63
C LYS A 794 -45.06 -40.97 -55.06
N LYS A 795 -44.15 -40.66 -54.10
CA LYS A 795 -43.12 -41.49 -53.40
C LYS A 795 -41.93 -42.11 -54.17
N GLU A 796 -40.73 -41.71 -53.72
CA GLU A 796 -39.47 -42.44 -53.35
C GLU A 796 -39.44 -44.00 -53.36
N PRO A 797 -38.29 -44.73 -53.20
CA PRO A 797 -36.86 -44.35 -52.97
C PRO A 797 -35.79 -45.24 -53.72
N LYS A 798 -34.51 -45.18 -53.28
CA LYS A 798 -33.36 -46.15 -53.40
C LYS A 798 -32.39 -45.91 -54.59
N LYS A 799 -31.07 -46.21 -54.56
CA LYS A 799 -30.08 -46.78 -53.61
C LYS A 799 -28.67 -46.60 -54.24
N ASN A 800 -27.65 -46.53 -53.37
CA ASN A 800 -26.24 -47.03 -53.45
C ASN A 800 -25.44 -47.07 -54.78
N ILE A 801 -24.13 -46.75 -54.72
CA ILE A 801 -22.99 -47.69 -54.75
C ILE A 801 -21.65 -46.95 -55.01
N GLU A 802 -20.72 -47.12 -54.06
CA GLU A 802 -19.26 -47.40 -54.13
C GLU A 802 -18.22 -46.56 -54.94
N LYS A 803 -17.15 -46.23 -54.20
CA LYS A 803 -15.71 -46.64 -54.36
C LYS A 803 -14.64 -45.71 -54.97
N ALA A 804 -13.47 -45.87 -54.31
CA ALA A 804 -12.07 -45.59 -54.67
C ALA A 804 -11.62 -44.11 -54.55
N ALA A 805 -10.71 -43.69 -53.65
CA ALA A 805 -9.40 -44.18 -53.19
C ALA A 805 -8.26 -44.06 -54.23
N LEU A 806 -7.42 -43.01 -54.09
CA LEU A 806 -5.98 -42.95 -54.39
C LEU A 806 -5.48 -41.56 -53.90
N ASP A 807 -4.78 -41.38 -52.79
CA ASP A 807 -3.41 -41.75 -52.39
C ASP A 807 -2.30 -40.76 -52.82
N GLN A 808 -1.42 -40.48 -51.85
CA GLN A 808 -0.05 -39.92 -51.89
C GLN A 808 0.24 -38.40 -51.87
N LYS A 809 0.54 -37.94 -50.65
CA LYS A 809 1.84 -37.38 -50.16
C LYS A 809 2.80 -36.75 -51.17
N LEU A 810 3.20 -35.51 -50.87
CA LEU A 810 4.58 -35.03 -51.06
C LEU A 810 5.06 -34.12 -49.92
N THR A 811 6.31 -34.37 -49.53
CA THR A 811 7.08 -33.92 -48.38
C THR A 811 7.77 -32.55 -48.54
N LYS A 812 8.05 -31.94 -47.37
CA LYS A 812 9.31 -31.28 -46.91
C LYS A 812 9.63 -29.80 -47.27
N ARG A 813 9.81 -29.06 -46.15
CA ARG A 813 10.95 -28.20 -45.73
C ARG A 813 11.19 -26.83 -46.39
N ARG A 814 11.17 -25.79 -45.53
CA ARG A 814 12.28 -24.86 -45.14
C ARG A 814 11.67 -23.79 -44.21
N LYS A 815 11.93 -23.80 -42.89
CA LYS A 815 12.96 -23.01 -42.18
C LYS A 815 13.37 -21.70 -42.88
N GLY A 816 12.85 -20.60 -42.33
CA GLY A 816 13.40 -19.26 -42.20
C GLY A 816 12.89 -18.77 -40.86
#